data_AF-A0A846BQ52-F1
#
_entry.id   AF-A0A846BQ52-F1
#
_cell.length_a   1.000
_cell.length_b   1.000
_cell.length_c   1.000
_cell.angle_alpha   90.00
_cell.angle_beta   90.00
_cell.angle_gamma   90.00
#
_symmetry.space_group_name_H-M   'P 1'
#
loop_
_entity.id
_entity.type
_entity.pdbx_description
1 polymer ?
#
loop_
_entity_poly.entity_id
_entity_poly.type
_entity_poly.pdbx_seq_one_letter_code
_entity_poly.pdbx_strand_id
1 'polypeptide(L)'
;MVNRNEILNLLKKLNESQFDELLLRLEVDKSHFPLNGVTLTQKAIYLINYLEQQEQGLQRLQDLLKKPDKLPLLECPYQGLFAFQEKHEQFFFGRSQFIDKLMQAVGKQPLVAVVGASGSGKSSLVLAGLLPRLRKEENWLIESFRPEKQPFNQLAAAFVHQLEPRLGKSDRIDKAINLANTIRQHGFAYVLSEILKEHLNKQLLLVVDQFEELFTLCPQEERERFIDVLLAGIKDSLGLKVVLTLRADFCGQAYSYRPFVDALQSADLKLSSMNSQELQQAIEEPAQLMEVQLEENLTEKLLDDVKQEPGNLPLLQFALTELWKKQRQRTLTHQAYAEIGGVAKALANHAEAVYAKLNSTQQKQAQHIFLQLLHPGEGSEDTRRLATRGEVGKDNWDLVTHLAGSEARLVVTARNEQTEEETVEIVHEALLREWQRLRDWIKSDRDFRIWQEELRSRCRRWEQNGKNEGDLLTGSFLKVAEVWLNQRKADLSPKDQKFIQLSLKVRDRRKRYIRFGVSTASLLSILFGIFFVPSFFFVSFKDRAYDKLQNSQNTEALTYLNLALIIQPNLPNTLNTRGQVHEKLNDFESAIADYKSAMKQDYAPAYVNLARLQIKKTKDYTKAIELLKKAEDLDKIQKTQYNLFKNLGWVQLELSEYSQARVNLRKAIALDEQQGSAYCLLAQVLEKESKVEAKSQWNNCLRFSDSNHPDESEWIELAKLKLN
;
A
#
# COMPACT_ATOMS: atom_id res chain seq x y z
N MET A 1 32.96 51.63 34.55
CA MET A 1 32.48 53.01 34.36
C MET A 1 32.46 53.28 32.87
N VAL A 2 31.32 53.74 32.35
CA VAL A 2 31.15 54.04 30.92
C VAL A 2 31.98 55.29 30.57
N ASN A 3 32.86 55.22 29.56
CA ASN A 3 33.70 56.36 29.16
C ASN A 3 32.91 57.36 28.31
N ARG A 4 32.61 58.52 28.89
CA ARG A 4 31.87 59.62 28.27
C ARG A 4 32.47 60.08 26.93
N ASN A 5 33.80 60.19 26.85
CA ASN A 5 34.48 60.65 25.65
C ASN A 5 34.40 59.61 24.52
N GLU A 6 34.37 58.33 24.86
CA GLU A 6 34.21 57.23 23.91
C GLU A 6 32.80 57.22 23.30
N ILE A 7 31.75 57.37 24.11
CA ILE A 7 30.37 57.51 23.63
C ILE A 7 30.21 58.74 22.74
N LEU A 8 30.76 59.89 23.15
CA LEU A 8 30.67 61.12 22.36
C LEU A 8 31.32 60.95 20.97
N ASN A 9 32.46 60.25 20.91
CA ASN A 9 33.12 59.95 19.64
C ASN A 9 32.33 58.98 18.77
N LEU A 10 31.56 58.06 19.34
CA LEU A 10 30.66 57.17 18.60
C LEU A 10 29.41 57.92 18.09
N LEU A 11 28.80 58.76 18.92
CA LEU A 11 27.64 59.58 18.53
C LEU A 11 27.97 60.57 17.40
N LYS A 12 29.19 61.13 17.40
CA LYS A 12 29.67 62.02 16.32
C LYS A 12 29.78 61.34 14.96
N LYS A 13 29.78 60.00 14.90
CA LYS A 13 29.82 59.23 13.64
C LYS A 13 28.43 59.00 13.05
N LEU A 14 27.36 59.29 13.80
CA LEU A 14 25.99 59.14 13.33
C LEU A 14 25.63 60.29 12.38
N ASN A 15 24.64 60.08 11.52
CA ASN A 15 23.94 61.16 10.84
C ASN A 15 22.65 61.56 11.60
N GLU A 16 21.99 62.65 11.19
CA GLU A 16 20.79 63.18 11.85
C GLU A 16 19.67 62.13 11.99
N SER A 17 19.41 61.33 10.95
CA SER A 17 18.38 60.29 10.97
C SER A 17 18.71 59.15 11.94
N GLN A 18 19.98 58.72 11.99
CA GLN A 18 20.43 57.70 12.94
C GLN A 18 20.37 58.21 14.39
N PHE A 19 20.58 59.51 14.60
CA PHE A 19 20.50 60.15 15.91
C PHE A 19 19.05 60.27 16.40
N ASP A 20 18.11 60.65 15.53
CA ASP A 20 16.69 60.78 15.88
C ASP A 20 16.03 59.46 16.27
N GLU A 21 16.47 58.36 15.65
CA GLU A 21 16.00 57.01 16.02
C GLU A 21 16.63 56.50 17.30
N LEU A 22 17.90 56.85 17.54
CA LEU A 22 18.57 56.54 18.81
C LEU A 22 17.81 57.16 19.99
N LEU A 23 17.31 58.40 19.84
CA LEU A 23 16.45 59.05 20.83
C LEU A 23 15.14 58.28 21.07
N LEU A 24 14.53 57.75 20.00
CA LEU A 24 13.28 56.98 20.09
C LEU A 24 13.48 55.66 20.86
N ARG A 25 14.57 54.93 20.59
CA ARG A 25 14.87 53.65 21.29
C ARG A 25 15.32 53.82 22.74
N LEU A 26 15.81 55.00 23.08
CA LEU A 26 16.15 55.36 24.45
C LEU A 26 14.95 55.93 25.22
N GLU A 27 13.77 55.99 24.57
CA GLU A 27 12.53 56.55 25.13
C GLU A 27 12.74 57.96 25.67
N VAL A 28 13.58 58.75 24.99
CA VAL A 28 13.86 60.14 25.38
C VAL A 28 12.67 61.00 24.98
N ASP A 29 12.06 61.65 25.97
CA ASP A 29 10.99 62.61 25.71
C ASP A 29 11.53 63.81 24.92
N LYS A 30 11.13 63.90 23.65
CA LYS A 30 11.56 64.95 22.70
C LYS A 30 11.12 66.35 23.14
N SER A 31 10.13 66.49 24.04
CA SER A 31 9.71 67.79 24.57
C SER A 31 10.81 68.47 25.42
N HIS A 32 11.74 67.68 25.95
CA HIS A 32 12.89 68.16 26.73
C HIS A 32 14.16 68.31 25.86
N PHE A 33 14.10 68.07 24.55
CA PHE A 33 15.28 67.99 23.69
C PHE A 33 15.29 69.17 22.68
N PRO A 34 16.33 70.01 22.64
CA PRO A 34 16.41 71.11 21.67
C PRO A 34 16.71 70.56 20.27
N LEU A 35 15.67 70.32 19.46
CA LEU A 35 15.81 69.65 18.16
C LEU A 35 16.15 70.58 16.99
N ASN A 36 15.93 71.90 17.14
CA ASN A 36 16.08 72.87 16.04
C ASN A 36 17.28 73.82 16.27
N GLY A 37 18.12 74.00 15.25
CA GLY A 37 19.18 75.02 15.20
C GLY A 37 20.51 74.67 15.88
N VAL A 38 20.70 73.42 16.35
CA VAL A 38 21.93 72.93 17.00
C VAL A 38 22.59 71.81 16.21
N THR A 39 23.91 71.78 16.23
CA THR A 39 24.74 70.78 15.52
C THR A 39 24.59 69.38 16.16
N LEU A 40 24.80 68.33 15.37
CA LEU A 40 24.77 66.94 15.86
C LEU A 40 25.71 66.70 17.05
N THR A 41 26.86 67.38 17.10
CA THR A 41 27.78 67.31 18.25
C THR A 41 27.15 67.88 19.52
N GLN A 42 26.40 68.98 19.41
CA GLN A 42 25.68 69.58 20.54
C GLN A 42 24.52 68.69 20.99
N LYS A 43 23.77 68.10 20.04
CA LYS A 43 22.72 67.11 20.33
C LYS A 43 23.28 65.89 21.07
N ALA A 44 24.45 65.38 20.64
CA ALA A 44 25.12 64.25 21.29
C ALA A 44 25.54 64.56 22.73
N ILE A 45 26.08 65.75 22.99
CA ILE A 45 26.42 66.19 24.36
C ILE A 45 25.16 66.29 25.23
N TYR A 46 24.07 66.81 24.67
CA TYR A 46 22.80 66.94 25.39
C TYR A 46 22.22 65.58 25.77
N LEU A 47 22.20 64.63 24.83
CA LEU A 47 21.74 63.26 25.07
C LEU A 47 22.56 62.55 26.17
N ILE A 48 23.89 62.69 26.15
CA ILE A 48 24.76 62.13 27.20
C ILE A 48 24.39 62.72 28.56
N ASN A 49 24.26 64.04 28.66
CA ASN A 49 23.92 64.70 29.93
C ASN A 49 22.52 64.29 30.43
N TYR A 50 21.56 64.13 29.53
CA TYR A 50 20.20 63.68 29.86
C TYR A 50 20.20 62.24 30.42
N LEU A 51 20.96 61.33 29.80
CA LEU A 51 21.02 59.92 30.20
C LEU A 51 21.92 59.66 31.41
N GLU A 52 22.87 60.56 31.70
CA GLU A 52 23.65 60.53 32.95
C GLU A 52 22.76 60.70 34.20
N GLN A 53 21.62 61.39 34.06
CA GLN A 53 20.66 61.57 35.15
C GLN A 53 19.72 60.35 35.35
N GLN A 54 19.76 59.37 34.44
CA GLN A 54 18.92 58.18 34.49
C GLN A 54 19.70 56.95 34.97
N GLU A 55 19.05 56.07 35.72
CA GLU A 55 19.64 54.81 36.13
C GLU A 55 20.03 53.97 34.90
N GLN A 56 21.32 53.60 34.80
CA GLN A 56 21.91 52.87 33.67
C GLN A 56 21.73 53.52 32.29
N GLY A 57 21.37 54.80 32.18
CA GLY A 57 21.10 55.47 30.89
C GLY A 57 22.29 55.42 29.92
N LEU A 58 23.50 55.74 30.39
CA LEU A 58 24.72 55.64 29.59
C LEU A 58 25.08 54.20 29.20
N GLN A 59 24.75 53.21 30.04
CA GLN A 59 25.01 51.80 29.75
C GLN A 59 24.10 51.31 28.61
N ARG A 60 22.80 51.65 28.65
CA ARG A 60 21.83 51.38 27.57
C ARG A 60 22.26 51.98 26.24
N LEU A 61 22.72 53.24 26.27
CA LEU A 61 23.25 53.92 25.11
C LEU A 61 24.50 53.22 24.55
N GLN A 62 25.44 52.82 25.42
CA GLN A 62 26.65 52.13 25.01
C GLN A 62 26.35 50.77 24.36
N ASP A 63 25.38 50.03 24.88
CA ASP A 63 24.99 48.72 24.34
C ASP A 63 24.30 48.82 22.98
N LEU A 64 23.54 49.89 22.74
CA LEU A 64 22.98 50.22 21.42
C LEU A 64 24.07 50.59 20.42
N LEU A 65 25.03 51.43 20.82
CA LEU A 65 26.14 51.86 19.94
C LEU A 65 27.14 50.73 19.62
N LYS A 66 27.26 49.72 20.48
CA LYS A 66 28.09 48.51 20.24
C LYS A 66 27.48 47.53 19.23
N LYS A 67 26.22 47.71 18.83
CA LYS A 67 25.50 46.88 17.84
C LYS A 67 24.99 47.73 16.66
N PRO A 68 25.88 48.30 15.83
CA PRO A 68 25.51 49.25 14.76
C PRO A 68 24.63 48.63 13.65
N ASP A 69 24.65 47.30 13.48
CA ASP A 69 23.85 46.57 12.47
C ASP A 69 22.33 46.55 12.73
N LYS A 70 21.85 47.26 13.76
CA LYS A 70 20.43 47.36 14.11
C LYS A 70 19.85 48.77 13.98
N LEU A 71 20.51 49.69 13.30
CA LEU A 71 19.83 50.87 12.72
C LEU A 71 19.10 50.39 11.46
N PRO A 72 17.80 50.67 11.28
CA PRO A 72 16.97 50.02 10.28
C PRO A 72 17.46 50.38 8.88
N LEU A 73 17.59 49.31 8.10
CA LEU A 73 17.59 49.36 6.65
C LEU A 73 16.26 50.00 6.21
N LEU A 74 16.32 50.86 5.19
CA LEU A 74 15.15 51.34 4.45
C LEU A 74 14.18 50.18 4.19
N GLU A 75 12.87 50.44 4.29
CA GLU A 75 11.85 49.45 3.94
C GLU A 75 12.18 48.87 2.55
N CYS A 76 12.22 47.54 2.44
CA CYS A 76 12.54 46.90 1.17
C CYS A 76 11.33 47.03 0.23
N PRO A 77 11.47 47.67 -0.94
CA PRO A 77 10.34 47.85 -1.84
C PRO A 77 9.94 46.54 -2.54
N TYR A 78 10.85 45.56 -2.61
CA TYR A 78 10.66 44.27 -3.25
C TYR A 78 10.09 43.21 -2.29
N GLN A 79 9.15 42.40 -2.76
CA GLN A 79 8.37 41.50 -1.92
C GLN A 79 8.89 40.05 -1.87
N GLY A 80 9.98 39.76 -2.59
CA GLY A 80 10.54 38.42 -2.71
C GLY A 80 9.53 37.46 -3.35
N LEU A 81 9.20 36.38 -2.65
CA LEU A 81 8.25 35.36 -3.14
C LEU A 81 6.78 35.67 -2.81
N PHE A 82 6.49 36.79 -2.13
CA PHE A 82 5.13 37.20 -1.83
C PHE A 82 4.51 38.01 -2.97
N ALA A 83 3.20 37.89 -3.14
CA ALA A 83 2.44 38.79 -3.99
C ALA A 83 2.38 40.18 -3.35
N PHE A 84 2.46 41.23 -4.18
CA PHE A 84 2.20 42.59 -3.75
C PHE A 84 0.74 42.70 -3.30
N GLN A 85 0.56 43.05 -2.04
CA GLN A 85 -0.73 43.42 -1.45
C GLN A 85 -1.05 44.91 -1.69
N GLU A 86 -2.31 45.30 -1.46
CA GLU A 86 -2.81 46.68 -1.59
C GLU A 86 -1.92 47.74 -0.89
N LYS A 87 -1.41 47.45 0.31
CA LYS A 87 -0.51 48.35 1.05
C LYS A 87 0.83 48.64 0.35
N HIS A 88 1.20 47.87 -0.67
CA HIS A 88 2.44 48.04 -1.43
C HIS A 88 2.22 48.74 -2.77
N GLU A 89 1.07 49.39 -3.00
CA GLU A 89 0.75 50.11 -4.25
C GLU A 89 1.91 50.98 -4.74
N GLN A 90 2.53 51.74 -3.82
CA GLN A 90 3.62 52.66 -4.14
C GLN A 90 4.88 51.99 -4.71
N PHE A 91 5.04 50.68 -4.54
CA PHE A 91 6.18 49.91 -5.04
C PHE A 91 5.83 49.05 -6.27
N PHE A 92 4.59 49.08 -6.75
CA PHE A 92 4.11 48.21 -7.84
C PHE A 92 4.16 48.92 -9.21
N PHE A 93 5.25 48.69 -9.95
CA PHE A 93 5.51 49.31 -11.25
C PHE A 93 5.51 48.31 -12.42
N GLY A 94 5.59 48.83 -13.65
CA GLY A 94 5.69 48.03 -14.87
C GLY A 94 4.38 47.39 -15.37
N ARG A 95 3.23 47.65 -14.74
CA ARG A 95 1.92 47.11 -15.20
C ARG A 95 0.85 48.17 -15.48
N SER A 96 1.20 49.46 -15.49
CA SER A 96 0.23 50.55 -15.61
C SER A 96 -0.74 50.40 -16.78
N GLN A 97 -0.23 50.12 -17.99
CA GLN A 97 -1.06 49.94 -19.19
C GLN A 97 -2.05 48.77 -19.07
N PHE A 98 -1.61 47.66 -18.45
CA PHE A 98 -2.48 46.50 -18.24
C PHE A 98 -3.53 46.79 -17.18
N ILE A 99 -3.16 47.50 -16.10
CA ILE A 99 -4.11 47.92 -15.06
C ILE A 99 -5.19 48.82 -15.68
N ASP A 100 -4.83 49.76 -16.56
CA ASP A 100 -5.79 50.62 -17.26
C ASP A 100 -6.76 49.80 -18.12
N LYS A 101 -6.25 48.80 -18.86
CA LYS A 101 -7.06 47.87 -19.63
C LYS A 101 -8.00 47.04 -18.73
N LEU A 102 -7.52 46.58 -17.58
CA LEU A 102 -8.30 45.84 -16.60
C LEU A 102 -9.40 46.72 -15.99
N MET A 103 -9.10 47.96 -15.62
CA MET A 103 -10.10 48.92 -15.15
C MET A 103 -11.20 49.16 -16.20
N GLN A 104 -10.83 49.34 -17.47
CA GLN A 104 -11.82 49.49 -18.54
C GLN A 104 -12.71 48.26 -18.72
N ALA A 105 -12.14 47.06 -18.59
CA ALA A 105 -12.92 45.82 -18.65
C ALA A 105 -13.88 45.70 -17.47
N VAL A 106 -13.41 45.98 -16.24
CA VAL A 106 -14.24 46.00 -15.03
C VAL A 106 -15.34 47.06 -15.14
N GLY A 107 -15.08 48.20 -15.78
CA GLY A 107 -16.10 49.20 -16.06
C GLY A 107 -17.26 48.69 -16.92
N LYS A 108 -16.96 47.83 -17.91
CA LYS A 108 -17.91 47.40 -18.96
C LYS A 108 -18.55 46.05 -18.73
N GLN A 109 -17.85 45.12 -18.08
CA GLN A 109 -18.24 43.72 -17.98
C GLN A 109 -18.54 43.35 -16.52
N PRO A 110 -19.57 42.53 -16.27
CA PRO A 110 -19.94 42.11 -14.91
C PRO A 110 -19.02 40.99 -14.40
N LEU A 111 -18.36 40.26 -15.29
CA LEU A 111 -17.35 39.24 -14.99
C LEU A 111 -16.10 39.48 -15.83
N VAL A 112 -14.93 39.54 -15.21
CA VAL A 112 -13.62 39.69 -15.89
C VAL A 112 -12.65 38.65 -15.33
N ALA A 113 -11.97 37.93 -16.21
CA ALA A 113 -10.92 36.99 -15.83
C ALA A 113 -9.54 37.52 -16.23
N VAL A 114 -8.59 37.56 -15.30
CA VAL A 114 -7.17 37.76 -15.58
C VAL A 114 -6.51 36.40 -15.72
N VAL A 115 -6.17 36.02 -16.95
CA VAL A 115 -5.64 34.70 -17.30
C VAL A 115 -4.14 34.79 -17.58
N GLY A 116 -3.33 33.91 -16.99
CA GLY A 116 -1.88 33.90 -17.26
C GLY A 116 -1.13 32.77 -16.60
N ALA A 117 0.12 32.54 -17.02
CA ALA A 117 0.99 31.50 -16.49
C ALA A 117 1.23 31.64 -14.96
N SER A 118 1.70 30.58 -14.32
CA SER A 118 2.15 30.66 -12.91
C SER A 118 3.27 31.70 -12.79
N GLY A 119 3.29 32.46 -11.69
CA GLY A 119 4.32 33.49 -11.47
C GLY A 119 4.22 34.74 -12.34
N SER A 120 3.23 34.89 -13.24
CA SER A 120 3.11 36.08 -14.11
C SER A 120 2.69 37.39 -13.41
N GLY A 121 2.40 37.32 -12.10
CA GLY A 121 2.02 38.47 -11.28
C GLY A 121 0.51 38.76 -11.24
N LYS A 122 -0.37 37.81 -11.56
CA LYS A 122 -1.84 37.99 -11.55
C LYS A 122 -2.38 38.54 -10.22
N SER A 123 -2.02 37.90 -9.11
CA SER A 123 -2.46 38.33 -7.77
C SER A 123 -1.95 39.74 -7.45
N SER A 124 -0.66 40.01 -7.68
CA SER A 124 -0.07 41.35 -7.49
C SER A 124 -0.76 42.42 -8.36
N LEU A 125 -1.06 42.10 -9.62
CA LEU A 125 -1.75 42.99 -10.54
C LEU A 125 -3.13 43.40 -10.02
N VAL A 126 -3.90 42.45 -9.50
CA VAL A 126 -5.23 42.74 -8.96
C VAL A 126 -5.11 43.46 -7.62
N LEU A 127 -4.36 42.91 -6.67
CA LEU A 127 -4.32 43.38 -5.29
C LEU A 127 -3.57 44.71 -5.10
N ALA A 128 -2.44 44.91 -5.77
CA ALA A 128 -1.63 46.13 -5.66
C ALA A 128 -1.77 47.08 -6.85
N GLY A 129 -2.37 46.63 -7.97
CA GLY A 129 -2.61 47.46 -9.15
C GLY A 129 -4.06 47.93 -9.26
N LEU A 130 -5.00 46.98 -9.36
CA LEU A 130 -6.41 47.30 -9.60
C LEU A 130 -7.11 47.86 -8.35
N LEU A 131 -7.02 47.15 -7.21
CA LEU A 131 -7.80 47.50 -6.02
C LEU A 131 -7.52 48.91 -5.48
N PRO A 132 -6.24 49.34 -5.31
CA PRO A 132 -5.97 50.67 -4.78
C PRO A 132 -6.54 51.79 -5.66
N ARG A 133 -6.53 51.61 -6.99
CA ARG A 133 -7.08 52.59 -7.94
C ARG A 133 -8.60 52.68 -7.85
N LEU A 134 -9.29 51.55 -7.77
CA LEU A 134 -10.75 51.53 -7.62
C LEU A 134 -11.19 52.06 -6.25
N ARG A 135 -10.42 51.84 -5.17
CA ARG A 135 -10.72 52.46 -3.87
C ARG A 135 -10.69 53.99 -3.90
N LYS A 136 -9.89 54.60 -4.78
CA LYS A 136 -9.81 56.06 -4.96
C LYS A 136 -11.04 56.66 -5.66
N GLU A 137 -11.87 55.85 -6.34
CA GLU A 137 -13.07 56.32 -7.04
C GLU A 137 -14.30 56.49 -6.10
N GLU A 138 -14.18 56.15 -4.80
CA GLU A 138 -15.19 56.24 -3.71
C GLU A 138 -16.56 55.52 -3.93
N ASN A 139 -16.88 55.14 -5.15
CA ASN A 139 -18.09 54.44 -5.58
C ASN A 139 -17.99 52.91 -5.50
N TRP A 140 -16.88 52.35 -5.04
CA TRP A 140 -16.69 50.90 -4.92
C TRP A 140 -16.77 50.42 -3.47
N LEU A 141 -17.48 49.30 -3.27
CA LEU A 141 -17.30 48.40 -2.14
C LEU A 141 -16.47 47.23 -2.66
N ILE A 142 -15.34 46.90 -2.02
CA ILE A 142 -14.39 45.92 -2.56
C ILE A 142 -14.16 44.83 -1.54
N GLU A 143 -14.43 43.60 -1.95
CA GLU A 143 -14.07 42.39 -1.21
C GLU A 143 -13.19 41.48 -2.05
N SER A 144 -12.30 40.75 -1.40
CA SER A 144 -11.41 39.79 -2.05
C SER A 144 -11.26 38.53 -1.21
N PHE A 145 -11.31 37.37 -1.84
CA PHE A 145 -11.03 36.10 -1.17
C PHE A 145 -10.36 35.12 -2.12
N ARG A 146 -9.88 34.01 -1.55
CA ARG A 146 -9.34 32.86 -2.24
C ARG A 146 -10.27 31.66 -1.98
N PRO A 147 -10.69 30.87 -2.99
CA PRO A 147 -11.70 29.83 -2.80
C PRO A 147 -11.31 28.70 -1.82
N GLU A 148 -10.04 28.29 -1.84
CA GLU A 148 -9.54 27.16 -1.06
C GLU A 148 -10.40 25.88 -1.24
N LYS A 149 -10.64 25.11 -0.16
CA LYS A 149 -11.46 23.87 -0.17
C LYS A 149 -12.94 24.11 0.12
N GLN A 150 -13.29 25.25 0.70
CA GLN A 150 -14.64 25.58 1.16
C GLN A 150 -15.06 26.94 0.61
N PRO A 151 -15.36 27.03 -0.69
CA PRO A 151 -15.48 28.32 -1.39
C PRO A 151 -16.64 29.18 -0.87
N PHE A 152 -17.74 28.56 -0.42
CA PHE A 152 -18.83 29.27 0.24
C PHE A 152 -18.42 29.88 1.59
N ASN A 153 -17.58 29.19 2.36
CA ASN A 153 -17.13 29.67 3.67
C ASN A 153 -16.17 30.86 3.49
N GLN A 154 -15.26 30.77 2.52
CA GLN A 154 -14.32 31.85 2.20
C GLN A 154 -15.04 33.08 1.63
N LEU A 155 -16.02 32.87 0.74
CA LEU A 155 -16.90 33.95 0.26
C LEU A 155 -17.63 34.62 1.42
N ALA A 156 -18.26 33.83 2.30
CA ALA A 156 -18.98 34.36 3.45
C ALA A 156 -18.06 35.13 4.40
N ALA A 157 -16.88 34.61 4.70
CA ALA A 157 -15.89 35.25 5.57
C ALA A 157 -15.48 36.64 5.07
N ALA A 158 -15.32 36.82 3.75
CA ALA A 158 -15.06 38.13 3.15
C ALA A 158 -16.18 39.14 3.44
N PHE A 159 -17.44 38.70 3.38
CA PHE A 159 -18.61 39.57 3.56
C PHE A 159 -19.05 39.79 5.01
N VAL A 160 -18.63 38.94 5.96
CA VAL A 160 -18.97 39.13 7.40
C VAL A 160 -18.48 40.48 7.91
N HIS A 161 -17.33 40.94 7.43
CA HIS A 161 -16.78 42.24 7.82
C HIS A 161 -17.65 43.43 7.39
N GLN A 162 -18.32 43.31 6.24
CA GLN A 162 -19.20 44.36 5.72
C GLN A 162 -20.55 44.36 6.43
N LEU A 163 -21.11 43.17 6.67
CA LEU A 163 -22.39 43.03 7.35
C LEU A 163 -22.30 43.42 8.83
N GLU A 164 -21.22 43.03 9.52
CA GLU A 164 -21.08 43.27 10.96
C GLU A 164 -19.66 43.67 11.39
N PRO A 165 -19.27 44.94 11.15
CA PRO A 165 -17.91 45.43 11.41
C PRO A 165 -17.49 45.33 12.89
N ARG A 166 -18.46 45.34 13.82
CA ARG A 166 -18.25 45.42 15.28
C ARG A 166 -18.01 44.07 15.97
N LEU A 167 -18.16 42.94 15.27
CA LEU A 167 -17.99 41.61 15.88
C LEU A 167 -16.53 41.30 16.24
N GLY A 168 -16.34 40.56 17.34
CA GLY A 168 -15.05 39.99 17.73
C GLY A 168 -14.61 38.86 16.79
N LYS A 169 -13.31 38.52 16.79
CA LYS A 169 -12.74 37.51 15.87
C LYS A 169 -13.41 36.14 15.95
N SER A 170 -13.80 35.67 17.15
CA SER A 170 -14.44 34.35 17.32
C SER A 170 -15.84 34.33 16.73
N ASP A 171 -16.66 35.36 17.03
CA ASP A 171 -18.04 35.45 16.57
C ASP A 171 -18.16 35.58 15.04
N ARG A 172 -17.12 36.14 14.39
CA ARG A 172 -17.06 36.23 12.93
C ARG A 172 -16.99 34.87 12.25
N ILE A 173 -16.35 33.87 12.87
CA ILE A 173 -16.23 32.53 12.30
C ILE A 173 -17.61 31.86 12.27
N ASP A 174 -18.32 31.85 13.40
CA ASP A 174 -19.66 31.27 13.49
C ASP A 174 -20.63 31.96 12.52
N LYS A 175 -20.49 33.28 12.36
CA LYS A 175 -21.30 34.05 11.43
C LYS A 175 -20.98 33.77 9.98
N ALA A 176 -19.70 33.58 9.64
CA ALA A 176 -19.29 33.19 8.29
C ALA A 176 -19.88 31.82 7.92
N ILE A 177 -19.89 30.86 8.86
CA ILE A 177 -20.50 29.54 8.63
C ILE A 177 -22.01 29.67 8.38
N ASN A 178 -22.72 30.44 9.21
CA ASN A 178 -24.15 30.66 9.03
C ASN A 178 -24.46 31.38 7.71
N LEU A 179 -23.68 32.41 7.36
CA LEU A 179 -23.82 33.13 6.10
C LEU A 179 -23.52 32.23 4.89
N ALA A 180 -22.52 31.36 4.97
CA ALA A 180 -22.22 30.39 3.92
C ALA A 180 -23.42 29.45 3.67
N ASN A 181 -24.08 28.98 4.74
CA ASN A 181 -25.30 28.18 4.62
C ASN A 181 -26.46 28.97 4.00
N THR A 182 -26.64 30.23 4.37
CA THR A 182 -27.61 31.14 3.73
C THR A 182 -27.34 31.30 2.24
N ILE A 183 -26.08 31.52 1.84
CA ILE A 183 -25.69 31.64 0.42
C ILE A 183 -25.99 30.33 -0.33
N ARG A 184 -25.74 29.16 0.28
CA ARG A 184 -26.04 27.85 -0.31
C ARG A 184 -27.54 27.60 -0.51
N GLN A 185 -28.38 28.09 0.40
CA GLN A 185 -29.83 27.82 0.42
C GLN A 185 -30.65 28.86 -0.34
N HIS A 186 -30.35 30.14 -0.14
CA HIS A 186 -31.12 31.28 -0.66
C HIS A 186 -30.42 32.01 -1.81
N GLY A 187 -29.20 31.61 -2.16
CA GLY A 187 -28.41 32.22 -3.22
C GLY A 187 -27.65 33.46 -2.76
N PHE A 188 -26.66 33.86 -3.55
CA PHE A 188 -25.79 34.99 -3.21
C PHE A 188 -26.50 36.34 -3.39
N ALA A 189 -27.41 36.46 -4.36
CA ALA A 189 -28.19 37.68 -4.61
C ALA A 189 -28.96 38.17 -3.37
N TYR A 190 -29.45 37.26 -2.53
CA TYR A 190 -30.11 37.62 -1.26
C TYR A 190 -29.16 38.40 -0.34
N VAL A 191 -27.95 37.88 -0.11
CA VAL A 191 -26.92 38.52 0.73
C VAL A 191 -26.48 39.86 0.14
N LEU A 192 -26.29 39.90 -1.18
CA LEU A 192 -25.93 41.13 -1.89
C LEU A 192 -26.99 42.22 -1.73
N SER A 193 -28.28 41.86 -1.76
CA SER A 193 -29.37 42.81 -1.60
C SER A 193 -29.36 43.46 -0.20
N GLU A 194 -28.98 42.73 0.84
CA GLU A 194 -28.86 43.27 2.20
C GLU A 194 -27.68 44.26 2.31
N ILE A 195 -26.53 43.90 1.74
CA ILE A 195 -25.33 44.77 1.77
C ILE A 195 -25.57 46.05 0.96
N LEU A 196 -26.15 45.93 -0.24
CA LEU A 196 -26.34 47.07 -1.14
C LEU A 196 -27.44 48.03 -0.64
N LYS A 197 -28.39 47.58 0.19
CA LYS A 197 -29.36 48.47 0.87
C LYS A 197 -28.67 49.51 1.76
N GLU A 198 -27.58 49.14 2.42
CA GLU A 198 -26.80 50.05 3.27
C GLU A 198 -25.81 50.92 2.47
N HIS A 199 -25.65 50.62 1.17
CA HIS A 199 -24.66 51.24 0.28
C HIS A 199 -25.25 51.62 -1.10
N LEU A 200 -26.42 52.29 -1.10
CA LEU A 200 -27.25 52.60 -2.28
C LEU A 200 -26.54 53.29 -3.47
N ASN A 201 -25.36 53.89 -3.27
CA ASN A 201 -24.60 54.59 -4.31
C ASN A 201 -23.29 53.88 -4.70
N LYS A 202 -23.06 52.64 -4.24
CA LYS A 202 -21.81 51.90 -4.50
C LYS A 202 -22.03 50.67 -5.36
N GLN A 203 -21.05 50.38 -6.22
CA GLN A 203 -20.91 49.09 -6.90
C GLN A 203 -20.05 48.17 -6.04
N LEU A 204 -20.43 46.90 -5.95
CA LEU A 204 -19.65 45.88 -5.26
C LEU A 204 -18.72 45.18 -6.26
N LEU A 205 -17.42 45.25 -6.00
CA LEU A 205 -16.42 44.44 -6.66
C LEU A 205 -16.04 43.26 -5.76
N LEU A 206 -16.17 42.06 -6.28
CA LEU A 206 -15.68 40.84 -5.66
C LEU A 206 -14.47 40.31 -6.44
N VAL A 207 -13.33 40.20 -5.78
CA VAL A 207 -12.14 39.55 -6.31
C VAL A 207 -12.07 38.10 -5.86
N VAL A 208 -11.97 37.18 -6.82
CA VAL A 208 -11.71 35.76 -6.57
C VAL A 208 -10.29 35.45 -7.04
N ASP A 209 -9.32 35.53 -6.13
CA ASP A 209 -7.93 35.22 -6.46
C ASP A 209 -7.71 33.70 -6.49
N GLN A 210 -6.88 33.23 -7.43
CA GLN A 210 -6.54 31.82 -7.65
C GLN A 210 -7.77 30.93 -7.86
N PHE A 211 -8.60 31.31 -8.82
CA PHE A 211 -9.81 30.58 -9.19
C PHE A 211 -9.53 29.13 -9.59
N GLU A 212 -8.31 28.81 -10.05
CA GLU A 212 -7.88 27.44 -10.32
C GLU A 212 -8.05 26.48 -9.12
N GLU A 213 -8.06 27.00 -7.89
CA GLU A 213 -8.20 26.17 -6.68
C GLU A 213 -9.51 25.41 -6.61
N LEU A 214 -10.56 25.96 -7.21
CA LEU A 214 -11.84 25.26 -7.33
C LEU A 214 -11.70 23.94 -8.10
N PHE A 215 -10.75 23.85 -9.04
CA PHE A 215 -10.56 22.65 -9.85
C PHE A 215 -9.55 21.67 -9.23
N THR A 216 -8.67 22.15 -8.36
CA THR A 216 -7.66 21.30 -7.69
C THR A 216 -8.07 20.83 -6.30
N LEU A 217 -8.84 21.65 -5.56
CA LEU A 217 -9.12 21.44 -4.14
C LEU A 217 -10.58 21.08 -3.85
N CYS A 218 -11.53 21.46 -4.71
CA CYS A 218 -12.95 21.24 -4.48
C CYS A 218 -13.48 20.03 -5.28
N PRO A 219 -14.36 19.20 -4.69
CA PRO A 219 -15.13 18.21 -5.44
C PRO A 219 -15.97 18.86 -6.56
N GLN A 220 -16.20 18.12 -7.64
CA GLN A 220 -16.90 18.63 -8.82
C GLN A 220 -18.29 19.23 -8.50
N GLU A 221 -19.10 18.54 -7.69
CA GLU A 221 -20.45 19.00 -7.34
C GLU A 221 -20.45 20.34 -6.58
N GLU A 222 -19.56 20.47 -5.58
CA GLU A 222 -19.42 21.69 -4.78
C GLU A 222 -18.89 22.85 -5.63
N ARG A 223 -17.94 22.58 -6.54
CA ARG A 223 -17.40 23.55 -7.49
C ARG A 223 -18.48 24.10 -8.41
N GLU A 224 -19.22 23.22 -9.10
CA GLU A 224 -20.24 23.62 -10.07
C GLU A 224 -21.34 24.42 -9.38
N ARG A 225 -21.81 23.95 -8.22
CA ARG A 225 -22.78 24.67 -7.39
C ARG A 225 -22.28 26.07 -6.98
N PHE A 226 -21.01 26.18 -6.58
CA PHE A 226 -20.44 27.47 -6.21
C PHE A 226 -20.39 28.44 -7.39
N ILE A 227 -19.95 27.96 -8.56
CA ILE A 227 -19.91 28.77 -9.78
C ILE A 227 -21.33 29.23 -10.15
N ASP A 228 -22.33 28.35 -10.11
CA ASP A 228 -23.70 28.72 -10.43
C ASP A 228 -24.27 29.78 -9.49
N VAL A 229 -24.00 29.67 -8.19
CA VAL A 229 -24.44 30.67 -7.20
C VAL A 229 -23.76 32.02 -7.43
N LEU A 230 -22.46 32.02 -7.78
CA LEU A 230 -21.74 33.24 -8.13
C LEU A 230 -22.32 33.89 -9.40
N LEU A 231 -22.53 33.11 -10.46
CA LEU A 231 -23.08 33.59 -11.73
C LEU A 231 -24.51 34.10 -11.59
N ALA A 232 -25.36 33.43 -10.79
CA ALA A 232 -26.69 33.91 -10.45
C ALA A 232 -26.62 35.26 -9.71
N GLY A 233 -25.69 35.41 -8.76
CA GLY A 233 -25.43 36.68 -8.08
C GLY A 233 -25.07 37.81 -9.05
N ILE A 234 -24.21 37.52 -10.04
CA ILE A 234 -23.82 38.48 -11.09
C ILE A 234 -25.02 38.88 -11.95
N LYS A 235 -25.87 37.91 -12.33
CA LYS A 235 -27.03 38.15 -13.20
C LYS A 235 -28.16 38.91 -12.51
N ASP A 236 -28.44 38.55 -11.25
CA ASP A 236 -29.62 39.00 -10.53
C ASP A 236 -29.37 40.30 -9.74
N SER A 237 -28.10 40.71 -9.57
CA SER A 237 -27.72 41.93 -8.84
C SER A 237 -27.03 42.95 -9.77
N LEU A 238 -27.73 44.03 -10.13
CA LEU A 238 -27.20 45.11 -10.99
C LEU A 238 -25.95 45.82 -10.43
N GLY A 239 -25.57 45.57 -9.18
CA GLY A 239 -24.44 46.18 -8.49
C GLY A 239 -23.20 45.29 -8.33
N LEU A 240 -23.22 44.01 -8.69
CA LEU A 240 -22.08 43.09 -8.49
C LEU A 240 -21.21 43.02 -9.75
N LYS A 241 -19.90 43.20 -9.54
CA LYS A 241 -18.87 42.87 -10.52
C LYS A 241 -17.87 41.90 -9.94
N VAL A 242 -17.39 40.97 -10.75
CA VAL A 242 -16.45 39.93 -10.32
C VAL A 242 -15.19 40.01 -11.16
N VAL A 243 -14.04 40.07 -10.49
CA VAL A 243 -12.72 39.88 -11.10
C VAL A 243 -12.14 38.60 -10.55
N LEU A 244 -11.75 37.68 -11.43
CA LEU A 244 -11.07 36.46 -11.00
C LEU A 244 -9.69 36.36 -11.62
N THR A 245 -8.75 35.73 -10.92
CA THR A 245 -7.46 35.34 -11.50
C THR A 245 -7.48 33.85 -11.80
N LEU A 246 -7.00 33.46 -12.97
CA LEU A 246 -6.99 32.07 -13.42
C LEU A 246 -5.66 31.72 -14.07
N ARG A 247 -5.09 30.58 -13.70
CA ARG A 247 -3.95 30.01 -14.41
C ARG A 247 -4.32 29.51 -15.80
N ALA A 248 -3.49 29.82 -16.79
CA ALA A 248 -3.70 29.41 -18.18
C ALA A 248 -3.86 27.88 -18.34
N ASP A 249 -3.10 27.08 -17.59
CA ASP A 249 -3.17 25.60 -17.63
C ASP A 249 -4.53 25.04 -17.17
N PHE A 250 -5.31 25.82 -16.43
CA PHE A 250 -6.64 25.44 -15.94
C PHE A 250 -7.78 25.93 -16.84
N CYS A 251 -7.48 26.68 -17.90
CA CYS A 251 -8.49 27.15 -18.85
C CYS A 251 -9.28 26.00 -19.48
N GLY A 252 -8.66 24.85 -19.79
CA GLY A 252 -9.39 23.70 -20.33
C GLY A 252 -10.47 23.16 -19.38
N GLN A 253 -10.19 23.15 -18.07
CA GLN A 253 -11.13 22.70 -17.04
C GLN A 253 -12.19 23.78 -16.74
N ALA A 254 -11.80 25.04 -16.73
CA ALA A 254 -12.75 26.15 -16.55
C ALA A 254 -13.70 26.28 -17.75
N TYR A 255 -13.18 26.11 -18.96
CA TYR A 255 -13.95 26.28 -20.19
C TYR A 255 -14.80 25.06 -20.57
N SER A 256 -14.61 23.92 -19.91
CA SER A 256 -15.53 22.78 -20.05
C SER A 256 -16.87 23.04 -19.34
N TYR A 257 -16.92 23.97 -18.38
CA TYR A 257 -18.14 24.34 -17.68
C TYR A 257 -18.91 25.44 -18.43
N ARG A 258 -19.95 25.04 -19.16
CA ARG A 258 -20.66 25.91 -20.12
C ARG A 258 -21.22 27.20 -19.51
N PRO A 259 -21.92 27.19 -18.36
CA PRO A 259 -22.46 28.42 -17.76
C PRO A 259 -21.38 29.48 -17.50
N PHE A 260 -20.19 29.06 -17.07
CA PHE A 260 -19.07 29.97 -16.81
C PHE A 260 -18.52 30.61 -18.08
N VAL A 261 -18.35 29.84 -19.15
CA VAL A 261 -17.88 30.37 -20.44
C VAL A 261 -18.88 31.37 -21.02
N ASP A 262 -20.17 31.05 -20.97
CA ASP A 262 -21.22 31.92 -21.48
C ASP A 262 -21.30 33.24 -20.69
N ALA A 263 -20.91 33.25 -19.41
CA ALA A 263 -20.83 34.47 -18.61
C ALA A 263 -19.55 35.29 -18.86
N LEU A 264 -18.45 34.64 -19.28
CA LEU A 264 -17.17 35.30 -19.46
C LEU A 264 -17.07 36.10 -20.78
N GLN A 265 -17.92 35.83 -21.79
CA GLN A 265 -18.08 36.56 -23.06
C GLN A 265 -16.97 37.60 -23.41
N SER A 266 -15.80 37.12 -23.80
CA SER A 266 -14.64 37.92 -24.24
C SER A 266 -14.02 38.87 -23.20
N ALA A 267 -14.28 38.64 -21.91
CA ALA A 267 -13.70 39.35 -20.78
C ALA A 267 -12.51 38.57 -20.14
N ASP A 268 -11.88 37.66 -20.88
CA ASP A 268 -10.64 36.96 -20.52
C ASP A 268 -9.39 37.77 -20.93
N LEU A 269 -8.91 38.62 -20.02
CA LEU A 269 -7.69 39.39 -20.22
C LEU A 269 -6.45 38.53 -20.00
N LYS A 270 -5.71 38.27 -21.09
CA LYS A 270 -4.49 37.47 -21.09
C LYS A 270 -3.30 38.30 -20.62
N LEU A 271 -2.81 38.00 -19.42
CA LEU A 271 -1.61 38.57 -18.83
C LEU A 271 -0.37 37.81 -19.31
N SER A 272 0.34 38.40 -20.27
CA SER A 272 1.63 37.89 -20.74
C SER A 272 2.76 38.17 -19.74
N SER A 273 3.92 37.55 -19.98
CA SER A 273 5.18 37.97 -19.36
C SER A 273 5.40 39.47 -19.58
N MET A 274 6.05 40.11 -18.61
CA MET A 274 6.45 41.51 -18.76
C MET A 274 7.44 41.66 -19.92
N ASN A 275 7.31 42.74 -20.69
CA ASN A 275 8.33 43.13 -21.65
C ASN A 275 9.54 43.80 -20.96
N SER A 276 10.62 44.07 -21.70
CA SER A 276 11.85 44.63 -21.10
C SER A 276 11.65 45.99 -20.44
N GLN A 277 10.80 46.85 -21.00
CA GLN A 277 10.48 48.16 -20.40
C GLN A 277 9.69 47.99 -19.11
N GLU A 278 8.65 47.13 -19.12
CA GLU A 278 7.86 46.82 -17.92
C GLU A 278 8.73 46.25 -16.79
N LEU A 279 9.65 45.34 -17.12
CA LEU A 279 10.59 44.79 -16.14
C LEU A 279 11.57 45.85 -15.62
N GLN A 280 12.11 46.71 -16.50
CA GLN A 280 12.99 47.80 -16.10
C GLN A 280 12.30 48.71 -15.08
N GLN A 281 11.05 49.12 -15.35
CA GLN A 281 10.26 49.92 -14.42
C GLN A 281 10.05 49.21 -13.08
N ALA A 282 9.74 47.91 -13.11
CA ALA A 282 9.55 47.10 -11.91
C ALA A 282 10.84 46.89 -11.08
N ILE A 283 12.01 47.11 -11.67
CA ILE A 283 13.32 47.05 -11.01
C ILE A 283 13.73 48.43 -10.51
N GLU A 284 13.71 49.45 -11.36
CA GLU A 284 14.36 50.75 -11.07
C GLU A 284 13.47 51.68 -10.25
N GLU A 285 12.19 51.80 -10.59
CA GLU A 285 11.29 52.78 -9.98
C GLU A 285 11.08 52.55 -8.46
N PRO A 286 10.90 51.31 -7.95
CA PRO A 286 10.80 51.09 -6.50
C PRO A 286 12.10 51.45 -5.75
N ALA A 287 13.27 51.20 -6.35
CA ALA A 287 14.56 51.56 -5.76
C ALA A 287 14.74 53.09 -5.73
N GLN A 288 14.38 53.76 -6.83
CA GLN A 288 14.45 55.21 -6.97
C GLN A 288 13.54 55.91 -5.96
N LEU A 289 12.32 55.39 -5.72
CA LEU A 289 11.39 55.92 -4.73
C LEU A 289 12.00 55.92 -3.31
N MET A 290 12.87 54.95 -3.03
CA MET A 290 13.58 54.81 -1.76
C MET A 290 14.96 55.47 -1.76
N GLU A 291 15.26 56.29 -2.77
CA GLU A 291 16.55 56.98 -2.97
C GLU A 291 17.75 56.01 -3.04
N VAL A 292 17.54 54.80 -3.56
CA VAL A 292 18.58 53.78 -3.78
C VAL A 292 18.86 53.66 -5.27
N GLN A 293 20.15 53.69 -5.62
CA GLN A 293 20.61 53.61 -7.00
C GLN A 293 21.05 52.18 -7.34
N LEU A 294 20.94 51.81 -8.62
CA LEU A 294 21.57 50.62 -9.17
C LEU A 294 22.86 51.05 -9.86
N GLU A 295 23.93 50.26 -9.73
CA GLU A 295 25.15 50.48 -10.52
C GLU A 295 24.84 50.44 -12.03
N GLU A 296 25.64 51.18 -12.80
CA GLU A 296 25.50 51.25 -14.25
C GLU A 296 25.49 49.84 -14.88
N ASN A 297 24.59 49.60 -15.82
CA ASN A 297 24.40 48.32 -16.51
C ASN A 297 23.93 47.14 -15.64
N LEU A 298 23.55 47.35 -14.37
CA LEU A 298 23.06 46.28 -13.50
C LEU A 298 21.64 45.84 -13.87
N THR A 299 20.78 46.77 -14.27
CA THR A 299 19.41 46.45 -14.70
C THR A 299 19.42 45.57 -15.94
N GLU A 300 20.24 45.90 -16.94
CA GLU A 300 20.40 45.12 -18.17
C GLU A 300 20.82 43.69 -17.86
N LYS A 301 21.76 43.52 -16.92
CA LYS A 301 22.20 42.19 -16.46
C LYS A 301 21.07 41.41 -15.77
N LEU A 302 20.29 42.06 -14.90
CA LEU A 302 19.10 41.46 -14.28
C LEU A 302 18.07 41.03 -15.35
N LEU A 303 17.84 41.88 -16.36
CA LEU A 303 16.91 41.60 -17.45
C LEU A 303 17.36 40.43 -18.33
N ASP A 304 18.65 40.34 -18.63
CA ASP A 304 19.20 39.26 -19.44
C ASP A 304 19.12 37.90 -18.72
N ASP A 305 19.33 37.87 -17.40
CA ASP A 305 19.15 36.65 -16.59
C ASP A 305 17.66 36.21 -16.55
N VAL A 306 16.71 37.16 -16.54
CA VAL A 306 15.26 36.84 -16.55
C VAL A 306 14.77 36.37 -17.92
N LYS A 307 15.29 36.94 -19.02
CA LYS A 307 14.88 36.57 -20.40
C LYS A 307 15.17 35.10 -20.73
N GLN A 308 16.20 34.51 -20.13
CA GLN A 308 16.56 33.11 -20.36
C GLN A 308 15.56 32.12 -19.74
N GLU A 309 14.69 32.58 -18.83
CA GLU A 309 13.73 31.73 -18.11
C GLU A 309 12.33 32.41 -18.01
N PRO A 310 11.46 32.26 -19.03
CA PRO A 310 10.13 32.86 -19.04
C PRO A 310 9.27 32.38 -17.85
N GLY A 311 8.74 33.30 -17.05
CA GLY A 311 7.85 33.00 -15.90
C GLY A 311 8.45 33.26 -14.51
N ASN A 312 9.68 33.76 -14.42
CA ASN A 312 10.44 33.89 -13.17
C ASN A 312 10.32 35.24 -12.42
N LEU A 313 9.21 35.99 -12.55
CA LEU A 313 9.03 37.21 -11.76
C LEU A 313 9.23 37.00 -10.23
N PRO A 314 8.80 35.87 -9.63
CA PRO A 314 9.10 35.59 -8.23
C PRO A 314 10.60 35.48 -7.93
N LEU A 315 11.40 34.89 -8.84
CA LEU A 315 12.85 34.79 -8.66
C LEU A 315 13.53 36.14 -8.82
N LEU A 316 13.09 36.96 -9.78
CA LEU A 316 13.57 38.33 -9.92
C LEU A 316 13.31 39.13 -8.64
N GLN A 317 12.09 39.08 -8.11
CA GLN A 317 11.75 39.74 -6.85
C GLN A 317 12.56 39.19 -5.67
N PHE A 318 12.79 37.88 -5.60
CA PHE A 318 13.65 37.29 -4.58
C PHE A 318 15.09 37.79 -4.67
N ALA A 319 15.68 37.78 -5.87
CA ALA A 319 17.04 38.28 -6.10
C ALA A 319 17.17 39.75 -5.74
N LEU A 320 16.19 40.59 -6.09
CA LEU A 320 16.15 42.00 -5.71
C LEU A 320 16.03 42.20 -4.20
N THR A 321 15.22 41.40 -3.50
CA THR A 321 15.15 41.43 -2.03
C THR A 321 16.47 41.04 -1.37
N GLU A 322 17.17 40.02 -1.87
CA GLU A 322 18.50 39.64 -1.36
C GLU A 322 19.57 40.69 -1.69
N LEU A 323 19.51 41.26 -2.90
CA LEU A 323 20.40 42.34 -3.31
C LEU A 323 20.20 43.60 -2.45
N TRP A 324 18.95 43.94 -2.11
CA TRP A 324 18.61 45.05 -1.22
C TRP A 324 19.24 44.91 0.17
N LYS A 325 19.27 43.69 0.73
CA LYS A 325 19.91 43.41 2.03
C LYS A 325 21.42 43.64 1.99
N LYS A 326 22.04 43.54 0.81
CA LYS A 326 23.48 43.71 0.57
C LYS A 326 23.84 45.09 0.01
N GLN A 327 22.91 46.04 -0.01
CA GLN A 327 23.18 47.40 -0.48
C GLN A 327 24.36 48.04 0.26
N ARG A 328 25.14 48.86 -0.44
CA ARG A 328 26.23 49.64 0.15
C ARG A 328 26.00 51.10 -0.19
N GLN A 329 25.93 51.97 0.83
CA GLN A 329 25.73 53.41 0.64
C GLN A 329 24.56 53.73 -0.32
N ARG A 330 23.40 53.10 -0.10
CA ARG A 330 22.21 53.23 -0.98
C ARG A 330 22.46 52.88 -2.44
N THR A 331 23.37 51.95 -2.70
CA THR A 331 23.66 51.45 -4.05
C THR A 331 23.56 49.92 -4.08
N LEU A 332 22.82 49.40 -5.06
CA LEU A 332 22.79 47.98 -5.43
C LEU A 332 23.92 47.72 -6.44
N THR A 333 24.81 46.79 -6.13
CA THR A 333 26.09 46.65 -6.84
C THR A 333 26.20 45.34 -7.62
N HIS A 334 27.00 45.34 -8.70
CA HIS A 334 27.38 44.14 -9.44
C HIS A 334 28.08 43.12 -8.55
N GLN A 335 28.90 43.59 -7.59
CA GLN A 335 29.55 42.72 -6.62
C GLN A 335 28.50 41.98 -5.77
N ALA A 336 27.55 42.70 -5.16
CA ALA A 336 26.50 42.09 -4.36
C ALA A 336 25.61 41.15 -5.19
N TYR A 337 25.34 41.51 -6.44
CA TYR A 337 24.59 40.68 -7.38
C TYR A 337 25.31 39.37 -7.71
N ALA A 338 26.64 39.42 -7.90
CA ALA A 338 27.46 38.22 -8.08
C ALA A 338 27.53 37.37 -6.81
N GLU A 339 27.61 37.99 -5.62
CA GLU A 339 27.61 37.30 -4.33
C GLU A 339 26.31 36.51 -4.07
N ILE A 340 25.15 37.02 -4.51
CA ILE A 340 23.89 36.26 -4.42
C ILE A 340 23.77 35.21 -5.52
N GLY A 341 24.62 35.24 -6.55
CA GLY A 341 24.63 34.27 -7.65
C GLY A 341 23.68 34.57 -8.81
N GLY A 342 23.25 35.83 -8.94
CA GLY A 342 22.29 36.26 -9.97
C GLY A 342 20.86 35.76 -9.72
N VAL A 343 19.94 36.05 -10.65
CA VAL A 343 18.51 35.69 -10.51
C VAL A 343 18.29 34.18 -10.38
N ALA A 344 18.98 33.38 -11.21
CA ALA A 344 18.80 31.93 -11.23
C ALA A 344 19.19 31.28 -9.88
N LYS A 345 20.35 31.64 -9.32
CA LYS A 345 20.91 30.94 -8.14
C LYS A 345 20.67 31.65 -6.82
N ALA A 346 20.12 32.87 -6.79
CA ALA A 346 19.83 33.59 -5.55
C ALA A 346 19.05 32.73 -4.55
N LEU A 347 17.97 32.09 -4.98
CA LEU A 347 17.16 31.24 -4.11
C LEU A 347 17.89 29.97 -3.65
N ALA A 348 18.69 29.36 -4.53
CA ALA A 348 19.49 28.18 -4.21
C ALA A 348 20.62 28.49 -3.20
N ASN A 349 21.31 29.62 -3.39
CA ASN A 349 22.36 30.07 -2.48
C ASN A 349 21.79 30.44 -1.11
N HIS A 350 20.62 31.08 -1.07
CA HIS A 350 19.89 31.32 0.18
C HIS A 350 19.51 30.01 0.87
N ALA A 351 18.97 29.03 0.12
CA ALA A 351 18.66 27.71 0.66
C ALA A 351 19.88 27.01 1.26
N GLU A 352 21.03 27.08 0.58
CA GLU A 352 22.28 26.52 1.10
C GLU A 352 22.76 27.26 2.36
N ALA A 353 22.64 28.59 2.41
CA ALA A 353 23.00 29.39 3.58
C ALA A 353 22.09 29.11 4.78
N VAL A 354 20.79 28.90 4.56
CA VAL A 354 19.83 28.47 5.59
C VAL A 354 20.19 27.07 6.08
N TYR A 355 20.43 26.13 5.16
CA TYR A 355 20.80 24.76 5.49
C TYR A 355 22.11 24.67 6.28
N ALA A 356 23.12 25.47 5.93
CA ALA A 356 24.41 25.50 6.61
C ALA A 356 24.33 25.95 8.08
N LYS A 357 23.28 26.71 8.46
CA LYS A 357 23.03 27.13 9.85
C LYS A 357 22.37 26.05 10.70
N LEU A 358 21.80 25.00 10.07
CA LEU A 358 21.16 23.89 10.77
C LEU A 358 22.21 22.99 11.44
N ASN A 359 21.89 22.46 12.61
CA ASN A 359 22.74 21.45 13.26
C ASN A 359 22.64 20.09 12.53
N SER A 360 23.53 19.15 12.86
CA SER A 360 23.64 17.85 12.16
C SER A 360 22.35 17.01 12.19
N THR A 361 21.55 17.11 13.26
CA THR A 361 20.25 16.44 13.36
C THR A 361 19.24 17.11 12.43
N GLN A 362 19.12 18.44 12.51
CA GLN A 362 18.22 19.23 11.68
C GLN A 362 18.55 19.12 10.19
N GLN A 363 19.83 18.97 9.82
CA GLN A 363 20.25 18.75 8.44
C GLN A 363 19.69 17.44 7.87
N LYS A 364 19.73 16.34 8.63
CA LYS A 364 19.11 15.06 8.23
C LYS A 364 17.59 15.19 8.15
N GLN A 365 16.97 15.90 9.09
CA GLN A 365 15.53 16.18 9.06
C GLN A 365 15.16 17.02 7.83
N ALA A 366 15.94 18.05 7.49
CA ALA A 366 15.73 18.88 6.31
C ALA A 366 15.82 18.04 5.02
N GLN A 367 16.83 17.17 4.89
CA GLN A 367 16.92 16.25 3.76
C GLN A 367 15.65 15.39 3.64
N HIS A 368 15.20 14.78 4.75
CA HIS A 368 13.98 14.00 4.75
C HIS A 368 12.75 14.85 4.35
N ILE A 369 12.56 16.02 4.97
CA ILE A 369 11.46 16.94 4.65
C ILE A 369 11.46 17.26 3.16
N PHE A 370 12.55 17.81 2.61
CA PHE A 370 12.59 18.23 1.21
C PHE A 370 12.34 17.06 0.26
N LEU A 371 12.87 15.87 0.53
CA LEU A 371 12.57 14.68 -0.28
C LEU A 371 11.08 14.32 -0.26
N GLN A 372 10.37 14.53 0.86
CA GLN A 372 8.92 14.29 0.94
C GLN A 372 8.07 15.27 0.13
N LEU A 373 8.58 16.47 -0.18
CA LEU A 373 7.88 17.53 -0.90
C LEU A 373 8.01 17.45 -2.43
N LEU A 374 8.37 16.27 -2.95
CA LEU A 374 8.74 16.08 -4.35
C LEU A 374 7.98 14.92 -4.98
N HIS A 375 7.70 15.09 -6.26
CA HIS A 375 7.30 14.04 -7.17
C HIS A 375 8.43 13.85 -8.21
N PRO A 376 9.16 12.72 -8.19
CA PRO A 376 10.16 12.45 -9.20
C PRO A 376 9.51 12.30 -10.57
N GLY A 377 10.03 12.98 -11.58
CA GLY A 377 9.55 12.82 -12.95
C GLY A 377 10.01 11.48 -13.56
N GLU A 378 9.07 10.69 -14.10
CA GLU A 378 9.37 9.50 -14.90
C GLU A 378 9.77 9.90 -16.33
N GLY A 379 10.95 10.52 -16.47
CA GLY A 379 11.46 11.05 -17.75
C GLY A 379 11.11 12.52 -18.03
N SER A 380 10.38 13.17 -17.12
CA SER A 380 10.15 14.62 -17.09
C SER A 380 10.97 15.30 -15.97
N GLU A 381 10.91 16.63 -15.89
CA GLU A 381 11.45 17.38 -14.74
C GLU A 381 10.78 16.95 -13.42
N ASP A 382 11.54 17.04 -12.33
CA ASP A 382 11.02 16.80 -10.98
C ASP A 382 10.09 17.96 -10.58
N THR A 383 8.92 17.64 -10.02
CA THR A 383 7.93 18.65 -9.62
C THR A 383 7.76 18.70 -8.11
N ARG A 384 7.34 19.85 -7.60
CA ARG A 384 6.98 19.97 -6.18
C ARG A 384 5.68 19.21 -5.88
N ARG A 385 5.51 18.79 -4.63
CA ARG A 385 4.35 18.05 -4.13
C ARG A 385 3.95 18.61 -2.77
N LEU A 386 2.64 18.73 -2.56
CA LEU A 386 2.08 18.96 -1.23
C LEU A 386 2.25 17.69 -0.37
N ALA A 387 2.74 17.83 0.85
CA ALA A 387 2.87 16.74 1.81
C ALA A 387 2.18 17.08 3.14
N THR A 388 1.64 16.07 3.83
CA THR A 388 1.01 16.27 5.14
C THR A 388 2.01 16.17 6.28
N ARG A 389 1.66 16.70 7.46
CA ARG A 389 2.44 16.57 8.69
C ARG A 389 2.76 15.12 9.06
N GLY A 390 1.87 14.18 8.72
CA GLY A 390 2.11 12.75 8.91
C GLY A 390 3.13 12.15 7.94
N GLU A 391 3.24 12.70 6.73
CA GLU A 391 4.14 12.24 5.68
C GLU A 391 5.56 12.79 5.82
N VAL A 392 5.71 14.03 6.28
CA VAL A 392 7.03 14.63 6.59
C VAL A 392 7.57 14.22 7.95
N GLY A 393 6.76 13.54 8.78
CA GLY A 393 7.09 13.15 10.14
C GLY A 393 6.74 14.24 11.17
N LYS A 394 5.99 13.87 12.21
CA LYS A 394 5.50 14.81 13.23
C LYS A 394 6.64 15.53 13.96
N ASP A 395 7.74 14.84 14.22
CA ASP A 395 8.92 15.35 14.92
C ASP A 395 9.72 16.35 14.09
N ASN A 396 9.45 16.43 12.78
CA ASN A 396 10.09 17.36 11.86
C ASN A 396 9.33 18.69 11.74
N TRP A 397 8.14 18.82 12.36
CA TRP A 397 7.25 19.95 12.13
C TRP A 397 7.77 21.29 12.68
N ASP A 398 8.54 21.26 13.78
CA ASP A 398 9.18 22.47 14.31
C ASP A 398 10.20 23.03 13.31
N LEU A 399 10.94 22.14 12.63
CA LEU A 399 11.85 22.52 11.56
C LEU A 399 11.10 23.00 10.31
N VAL A 400 9.98 22.36 9.94
CA VAL A 400 9.11 22.86 8.87
C VAL A 400 8.65 24.29 9.16
N THR A 401 8.25 24.58 10.40
CA THR A 401 7.83 25.93 10.83
C THR A 401 8.99 26.92 10.73
N HIS A 402 10.20 26.53 11.12
CA HIS A 402 11.39 27.35 10.95
C HIS A 402 11.69 27.62 9.46
N LEU A 403 11.62 26.58 8.61
CA LEU A 403 11.84 26.68 7.16
C LEU A 403 10.77 27.51 6.44
N ALA A 404 9.54 27.55 6.97
CA ALA A 404 8.45 28.41 6.49
C ALA A 404 8.53 29.84 7.02
N GLY A 405 9.28 30.05 8.12
CA GLY A 405 9.42 31.33 8.80
C GLY A 405 10.01 32.42 7.90
N SER A 406 9.82 33.67 8.32
CA SER A 406 10.18 34.87 7.53
C SER A 406 11.66 34.96 7.14
N GLU A 407 12.55 34.32 7.88
CA GLU A 407 13.99 34.31 7.59
C GLU A 407 14.39 33.23 6.58
N ALA A 408 13.83 32.03 6.68
CA ALA A 408 14.22 30.89 5.83
C ALA A 408 13.41 30.84 4.52
N ARG A 409 12.08 30.90 4.60
CA ARG A 409 11.14 30.91 3.45
C ARG A 409 11.45 29.91 2.34
N LEU A 410 11.80 28.67 2.69
CA LEU A 410 12.06 27.62 1.69
C LEU A 410 10.83 26.75 1.41
N VAL A 411 9.86 26.79 2.32
CA VAL A 411 8.60 26.04 2.23
C VAL A 411 7.43 26.93 2.61
N VAL A 412 6.22 26.52 2.22
CA VAL A 412 4.95 27.16 2.60
C VAL A 412 4.11 26.13 3.32
N THR A 413 3.48 26.53 4.43
CA THR A 413 2.56 25.68 5.19
C THR A 413 1.11 26.13 5.01
N ALA A 414 0.19 25.18 5.01
CA ALA A 414 -1.25 25.41 4.97
C ALA A 414 -1.97 24.40 5.86
N ARG A 415 -3.19 24.70 6.33
CA ARG A 415 -4.00 23.76 7.12
C ARG A 415 -5.20 23.31 6.31
N ASN A 416 -5.42 21.99 6.23
CA ASN A 416 -6.62 21.44 5.62
C ASN A 416 -7.79 21.52 6.61
N GLU A 417 -8.79 22.34 6.34
CA GLU A 417 -9.94 22.52 7.23
C GLU A 417 -10.82 21.27 7.40
N GLN A 418 -10.88 20.38 6.40
CA GLN A 418 -11.71 19.15 6.47
C GLN A 418 -11.12 18.06 7.35
N THR A 419 -9.78 17.92 7.33
CA THR A 419 -9.06 16.89 8.10
C THR A 419 -8.33 17.47 9.32
N GLU A 420 -8.40 18.79 9.48
CA GLU A 420 -7.54 19.61 10.34
C GLU A 420 -6.03 19.40 10.16
N GLU A 421 -5.63 18.72 9.09
CA GLU A 421 -4.25 18.27 8.89
C GLU A 421 -3.41 19.38 8.27
N GLU A 422 -2.28 19.68 8.90
CA GLU A 422 -1.32 20.64 8.37
C GLU A 422 -0.53 20.03 7.20
N THR A 423 -0.22 20.88 6.22
CA THR A 423 0.43 20.53 4.97
C THR A 423 1.58 21.49 4.67
N VAL A 424 2.53 21.03 3.87
CA VAL A 424 3.73 21.77 3.50
C VAL A 424 4.10 21.50 2.03
N GLU A 425 4.62 22.51 1.35
CA GLU A 425 5.12 22.44 -0.04
C GLU A 425 6.38 23.31 -0.19
N ILE A 426 7.22 23.02 -1.18
CA ILE A 426 8.36 23.87 -1.55
C ILE A 426 7.88 25.20 -2.12
N VAL A 427 8.49 26.30 -1.66
CA VAL A 427 8.08 27.66 -2.03
C VAL A 427 8.14 27.92 -3.54
N HIS A 428 9.15 27.38 -4.22
CA HIS A 428 9.37 27.57 -5.66
C HIS A 428 10.16 26.42 -6.29
N GLU A 429 9.79 26.02 -7.52
CA GLU A 429 10.42 24.91 -8.26
C GLU A 429 11.88 25.16 -8.65
N ALA A 430 12.32 26.42 -8.66
CA ALA A 430 13.72 26.77 -8.90
C ALA A 430 14.68 26.11 -7.89
N LEU A 431 14.22 25.78 -6.68
CA LEU A 431 15.01 25.00 -5.73
C LEU A 431 15.33 23.60 -6.27
N LEU A 432 14.44 22.99 -7.05
CA LEU A 432 14.65 21.66 -7.63
C LEU A 432 15.70 21.70 -8.73
N ARG A 433 15.69 22.80 -9.49
CA ARG A 433 16.60 23.00 -10.61
C ARG A 433 17.96 23.52 -10.17
N GLU A 434 18.05 24.48 -9.27
CA GLU A 434 19.30 25.21 -9.02
C GLU A 434 20.02 24.82 -7.71
N TRP A 435 19.32 24.22 -6.74
CA TRP A 435 19.96 23.82 -5.49
C TRP A 435 20.66 22.46 -5.63
N GLN A 436 21.98 22.51 -5.88
CA GLN A 436 22.81 21.32 -6.13
C GLN A 436 22.62 20.22 -5.07
N ARG A 437 22.60 20.58 -3.80
CA ARG A 437 22.43 19.63 -2.70
C ARG A 437 21.10 18.87 -2.78
N LEU A 438 20.02 19.58 -3.09
CA LEU A 438 18.71 18.97 -3.27
C LEU A 438 18.69 18.04 -4.49
N ARG A 439 19.32 18.43 -5.60
CA ARG A 439 19.48 17.55 -6.77
C ARG A 439 20.24 16.27 -6.44
N ASP A 440 21.30 16.38 -5.65
CA ASP A 440 22.10 15.22 -5.23
C ASP A 440 21.27 14.28 -4.35
N TRP A 441 20.46 14.81 -3.43
CA TRP A 441 19.51 14.03 -2.63
C TRP A 441 18.45 13.35 -3.50
N ILE A 442 17.86 14.07 -4.45
CA ILE A 442 16.87 13.49 -5.38
C ILE A 442 17.51 12.34 -6.15
N LYS A 443 18.71 12.54 -6.68
CA LYS A 443 19.43 11.53 -7.46
C LYS A 443 19.75 10.28 -6.63
N SER A 444 20.15 10.44 -5.36
CA SER A 444 20.44 9.29 -4.48
C SER A 444 19.19 8.52 -4.06
N ASP A 445 18.05 9.20 -3.95
CA ASP A 445 16.82 8.63 -3.40
C ASP A 445 15.72 8.36 -4.44
N ARG A 446 16.00 8.60 -5.73
CA ARG A 446 15.03 8.52 -6.82
C ARG A 446 14.26 7.20 -6.86
N ASP A 447 14.94 6.07 -6.80
CA ASP A 447 14.31 4.74 -6.85
C ASP A 447 13.35 4.51 -5.66
N PHE A 448 13.77 4.93 -4.46
CA PHE A 448 12.94 4.86 -3.27
C PHE A 448 11.72 5.78 -3.40
N ARG A 449 11.89 6.99 -3.93
CA ARG A 449 10.81 7.97 -4.10
C ARG A 449 9.76 7.52 -5.12
N ILE A 450 10.18 7.01 -6.28
CA ILE A 450 9.27 6.46 -7.29
C ILE A 450 8.46 5.30 -6.69
N TRP A 451 9.15 4.37 -6.02
CA TRP A 451 8.48 3.25 -5.34
C TRP A 451 7.51 3.71 -4.25
N GLN A 452 7.86 4.73 -3.46
CA GLN A 452 7.03 5.27 -2.39
C GLN A 452 5.76 5.94 -2.92
N GLU A 453 5.81 6.64 -4.05
CA GLU A 453 4.62 7.24 -4.67
C GLU A 453 3.64 6.15 -5.17
N GLU A 454 4.16 5.09 -5.79
CA GLU A 454 3.35 3.93 -6.19
C GLU A 454 2.76 3.20 -4.96
N LEU A 455 3.51 3.07 -3.86
CA LEU A 455 3.01 2.53 -2.60
C LEU A 455 1.82 3.35 -2.08
N ARG A 456 1.94 4.69 -2.08
CA ARG A 456 0.88 5.61 -1.62
C ARG A 456 -0.35 5.55 -2.51
N SER A 457 -0.16 5.43 -3.83
CA SER A 457 -1.25 5.24 -4.79
C SER A 457 -2.05 3.96 -4.46
N ARG A 458 -1.35 2.85 -4.22
CA ARG A 458 -1.98 1.57 -3.84
C ARG A 458 -2.64 1.62 -2.46
N CYS A 459 -2.01 2.26 -1.48
CA CYS A 459 -2.59 2.44 -0.15
C CYS A 459 -3.90 3.24 -0.22
N ARG A 460 -3.95 4.34 -1.00
CA ARG A 460 -5.17 5.11 -1.23
C ARG A 460 -6.27 4.27 -1.88
N ARG A 461 -5.94 3.46 -2.88
CA ARG A 461 -6.89 2.55 -3.52
C ARG A 461 -7.44 1.52 -2.54
N TRP A 462 -6.58 0.92 -1.71
CA TRP A 462 -7.00 -0.02 -0.66
C TRP A 462 -7.94 0.63 0.35
N GLU A 463 -7.68 1.87 0.77
CA GLU A 463 -8.57 2.62 1.66
C GLU A 463 -9.92 2.93 1.00
N GLN A 464 -9.93 3.36 -0.27
CA GLN A 464 -11.14 3.66 -1.04
C GLN A 464 -12.00 2.41 -1.28
N ASN A 465 -11.39 1.26 -1.49
CA ASN A 465 -12.07 -0.02 -1.69
C ASN A 465 -12.51 -0.71 -0.39
N GLY A 466 -12.68 0.05 0.70
CA GLY A 466 -13.15 -0.49 1.98
C GLY A 466 -12.16 -1.44 2.66
N LYS A 467 -10.85 -1.30 2.37
CA LYS A 467 -9.75 -2.08 2.96
C LYS A 467 -9.78 -3.59 2.64
N ASN A 468 -10.20 -3.94 1.42
CA ASN A 468 -10.22 -5.31 0.93
C ASN A 468 -8.83 -5.98 0.98
N GLU A 469 -8.74 -7.23 1.46
CA GLU A 469 -7.47 -8.00 1.48
C GLU A 469 -6.90 -8.24 0.07
N GLY A 470 -7.75 -8.23 -0.97
CA GLY A 470 -7.33 -8.41 -2.37
C GLY A 470 -6.45 -7.28 -2.91
N ASP A 471 -6.59 -6.07 -2.35
CA ASP A 471 -5.83 -4.87 -2.77
C ASP A 471 -4.51 -4.70 -1.99
N LEU A 472 -4.23 -5.59 -1.04
CA LEU A 472 -2.95 -5.60 -0.31
C LEU A 472 -1.78 -5.95 -1.25
N LEU A 473 -0.59 -5.51 -0.88
CA LEU A 473 0.61 -5.72 -1.68
C LEU A 473 0.91 -7.22 -1.84
N THR A 474 1.31 -7.62 -3.04
CA THR A 474 1.71 -9.00 -3.36
C THR A 474 2.96 -9.04 -4.24
N GLY A 475 3.49 -10.25 -4.46
CA GLY A 475 4.56 -10.49 -5.43
C GLY A 475 5.87 -9.73 -5.15
N SER A 476 6.51 -9.27 -6.23
CA SER A 476 7.78 -8.53 -6.18
C SER A 476 7.66 -7.22 -5.41
N PHE A 477 6.53 -6.50 -5.56
CA PHE A 477 6.33 -5.21 -4.91
C PHE A 477 6.32 -5.35 -3.38
N LEU A 478 5.64 -6.38 -2.83
CA LEU A 478 5.69 -6.67 -1.39
C LEU A 478 7.09 -7.04 -0.90
N LYS A 479 7.89 -7.73 -1.73
CA LYS A 479 9.27 -8.10 -1.37
C LYS A 479 10.15 -6.85 -1.25
N VAL A 480 10.02 -5.91 -2.20
CA VAL A 480 10.71 -4.61 -2.13
C VAL A 480 10.20 -3.80 -0.93
N ALA A 481 8.89 -3.82 -0.67
CA ALA A 481 8.30 -3.14 0.49
C ALA A 481 8.83 -3.66 1.84
N GLU A 482 9.07 -4.97 1.96
CA GLU A 482 9.68 -5.58 3.14
C GLU A 482 11.13 -5.09 3.36
N VAL A 483 11.91 -4.98 2.29
CA VAL A 483 13.28 -4.44 2.34
C VAL A 483 13.26 -2.99 2.82
N TRP A 484 12.42 -2.15 2.22
CA TRP A 484 12.33 -0.74 2.61
C TRP A 484 11.77 -0.54 4.00
N LEU A 485 10.79 -1.34 4.43
CA LEU A 485 10.28 -1.28 5.80
C LEU A 485 11.37 -1.58 6.84
N ASN A 486 12.33 -2.45 6.52
CA ASN A 486 13.43 -2.79 7.42
C ASN A 486 14.56 -1.75 7.39
N GLN A 487 14.91 -1.22 6.22
CA GLN A 487 16.04 -0.29 6.05
C GLN A 487 15.68 1.17 6.34
N ARG A 488 14.44 1.57 6.02
CA ARG A 488 14.00 2.97 5.95
C ARG A 488 12.64 3.19 6.60
N LYS A 489 12.40 2.50 7.72
CA LYS A 489 11.13 2.60 8.47
C LYS A 489 10.75 4.04 8.81
N ALA A 490 11.73 4.87 9.18
CA ALA A 490 11.53 6.28 9.53
C ALA A 490 11.06 7.13 8.34
N ASP A 491 11.35 6.72 7.10
CA ASP A 491 10.97 7.44 5.89
C ASP A 491 9.56 7.12 5.38
N LEU A 492 8.89 6.17 6.02
CA LEU A 492 7.54 5.69 5.70
C LEU A 492 6.54 6.25 6.69
N SER A 493 5.41 6.79 6.18
CA SER A 493 4.35 7.26 7.06
C SER A 493 3.76 6.11 7.90
N PRO A 494 3.15 6.39 9.07
CA PRO A 494 2.49 5.35 9.86
C PRO A 494 1.42 4.57 9.07
N LYS A 495 0.76 5.22 8.11
CA LYS A 495 -0.21 4.60 7.20
C LYS A 495 0.48 3.60 6.26
N ASP A 496 1.57 4.02 5.63
CA ASP A 496 2.37 3.17 4.72
C ASP A 496 2.92 1.94 5.47
N GLN A 497 3.49 2.15 6.66
CA GLN A 497 4.01 1.06 7.48
C GLN A 497 2.92 0.03 7.82
N LYS A 498 1.73 0.50 8.20
CA LYS A 498 0.59 -0.37 8.51
C LYS A 498 0.13 -1.16 7.29
N PHE A 499 0.05 -0.52 6.12
CA PHE A 499 -0.34 -1.16 4.87
C PHE A 499 0.63 -2.28 4.46
N ILE A 500 1.94 -2.04 4.57
CA ILE A 500 2.98 -3.06 4.32
C ILE A 500 2.86 -4.19 5.34
N GLN A 501 2.74 -3.89 6.64
CA GLN A 501 2.63 -4.91 7.69
C GLN A 501 1.40 -5.81 7.53
N LEU A 502 0.25 -5.25 7.14
CA LEU A 502 -0.95 -6.04 6.84
C LEU A 502 -0.71 -6.96 5.64
N SER A 503 -0.08 -6.45 4.59
CA SER A 503 0.29 -7.24 3.41
C SER A 503 1.23 -8.41 3.77
N LEU A 504 2.22 -8.18 4.64
CA LEU A 504 3.12 -9.23 5.15
C LEU A 504 2.36 -10.29 5.96
N LYS A 505 1.44 -9.87 6.85
CA LYS A 505 0.61 -10.80 7.64
C LYS A 505 -0.24 -11.71 6.75
N VAL A 506 -0.84 -11.17 5.69
CA VAL A 506 -1.64 -11.96 4.73
C VAL A 506 -0.76 -12.94 3.95
N ARG A 507 0.42 -12.52 3.50
CA ARG A 507 1.41 -13.41 2.86
C ARG A 507 1.81 -14.57 3.77
N ASP A 508 2.13 -14.29 5.03
CA ASP A 508 2.62 -15.30 5.96
C ASP A 508 1.50 -16.27 6.40
N ARG A 509 0.25 -15.79 6.48
CA ARG A 509 -0.94 -16.64 6.62
C ARG A 509 -1.10 -17.57 5.41
N ARG A 510 -0.99 -17.07 4.17
CA ARG A 510 -1.06 -17.90 2.94
C ARG A 510 0.06 -18.95 2.89
N LYS A 511 1.31 -18.58 3.23
CA LYS A 511 2.43 -19.53 3.31
C LYS A 511 2.18 -20.65 4.31
N ARG A 512 1.57 -20.36 5.47
CA ARG A 512 1.19 -21.39 6.45
C ARG A 512 0.15 -22.35 5.87
N TYR A 513 -0.91 -21.86 5.24
CA TYR A 513 -1.92 -22.73 4.62
C TYR A 513 -1.33 -23.64 3.53
N ILE A 514 -0.47 -23.11 2.67
CA ILE A 514 0.18 -23.91 1.62
C ILE A 514 1.10 -24.98 2.25
N ARG A 515 1.90 -24.64 3.26
CA ARG A 515 2.74 -25.64 3.97
C ARG A 515 1.89 -26.73 4.61
N PHE A 516 0.82 -26.37 5.31
CA PHE A 516 -0.08 -27.36 5.92
C PHE A 516 -0.74 -28.25 4.86
N GLY A 517 -1.19 -27.68 3.74
CA GLY A 517 -1.79 -28.45 2.64
C GLY A 517 -0.82 -29.41 1.94
N VAL A 518 0.43 -29.01 1.75
CA VAL A 518 1.46 -29.90 1.16
C VAL A 518 1.83 -31.04 2.12
N SER A 519 1.93 -30.76 3.41
CA SER A 519 2.20 -31.78 4.42
C SER A 519 1.09 -32.82 4.52
N THR A 520 -0.18 -32.41 4.50
CA THR A 520 -1.33 -33.34 4.54
C THR A 520 -1.43 -34.18 3.26
N ALA A 521 -1.22 -33.58 2.09
CA ALA A 521 -1.21 -34.32 0.82
C ALA A 521 -0.09 -35.38 0.76
N SER A 522 1.10 -35.05 1.30
CA SER A 522 2.23 -35.98 1.36
C SER A 522 1.94 -37.17 2.30
N LEU A 523 1.36 -36.90 3.47
CA LEU A 523 0.94 -37.93 4.42
C LEU A 523 -0.11 -38.87 3.81
N LEU A 524 -1.13 -38.33 3.15
CA LEU A 524 -2.16 -39.12 2.49
C LEU A 524 -1.59 -40.01 1.37
N SER A 525 -0.61 -39.51 0.61
CA SER A 525 0.05 -40.28 -0.45
C SER A 525 0.89 -41.44 0.10
N ILE A 526 1.60 -41.22 1.21
CA ILE A 526 2.37 -42.28 1.90
C ILE A 526 1.42 -43.34 2.46
N LEU A 527 0.34 -42.92 3.12
CA LEU A 527 -0.67 -43.85 3.65
C LEU A 527 -1.31 -44.68 2.51
N PHE A 528 -1.64 -44.05 1.39
CA PHE A 528 -2.16 -44.76 0.22
C PHE A 528 -1.17 -45.82 -0.29
N GLY A 529 0.12 -45.47 -0.40
CA GLY A 529 1.17 -46.41 -0.81
C GLY A 529 1.33 -47.60 0.14
N ILE A 530 1.27 -47.38 1.45
CA ILE A 530 1.45 -48.44 2.46
C ILE A 530 0.28 -49.44 2.47
N PHE A 531 -0.96 -48.97 2.31
CA PHE A 531 -2.14 -49.84 2.46
C PHE A 531 -2.63 -50.46 1.15
N PHE A 532 -2.63 -49.70 0.05
CA PHE A 532 -3.26 -50.16 -1.20
C PHE A 532 -2.31 -50.98 -2.08
N VAL A 533 -1.02 -50.66 -2.11
CA VAL A 533 -0.05 -51.36 -2.97
C VAL A 533 0.13 -52.83 -2.55
N PRO A 534 0.38 -53.18 -1.27
CA PRO A 534 0.50 -54.58 -0.87
C PRO A 534 -0.79 -55.37 -1.10
N SER A 535 -1.94 -54.77 -0.82
CA SER A 535 -3.25 -55.41 -1.04
C SER A 535 -3.50 -55.75 -2.52
N PHE A 536 -3.14 -54.84 -3.44
CA PHE A 536 -3.23 -55.08 -4.88
C PHE A 536 -2.32 -56.25 -5.33
N PHE A 537 -1.06 -56.25 -4.89
CA PHE A 537 -0.11 -57.32 -5.21
C PHE A 537 -0.54 -58.67 -4.61
N PHE A 538 -1.08 -58.68 -3.39
CA PHE A 538 -1.63 -59.88 -2.77
C PHE A 538 -2.72 -60.53 -3.63
N VAL A 539 -3.70 -59.74 -4.09
CA VAL A 539 -4.76 -60.24 -4.98
C VAL A 539 -4.16 -60.76 -6.29
N SER A 540 -3.26 -59.99 -6.91
CA SER A 540 -2.63 -60.38 -8.16
C SER A 540 -1.81 -61.68 -8.05
N PHE A 541 -1.06 -61.88 -6.97
CA PHE A 541 -0.30 -63.11 -6.75
C PHE A 541 -1.22 -64.31 -6.49
N LYS A 542 -2.29 -64.12 -5.73
CA LYS A 542 -3.28 -65.16 -5.48
C LYS A 542 -3.96 -65.62 -6.78
N ASP A 543 -4.37 -64.68 -7.63
CA ASP A 543 -5.03 -65.02 -8.90
C ASP A 543 -4.09 -65.75 -9.86
N ARG A 544 -2.82 -65.32 -9.95
CA ARG A 544 -1.79 -66.03 -10.72
C ARG A 544 -1.53 -67.43 -10.15
N ALA A 545 -1.49 -67.59 -8.83
CA ALA A 545 -1.35 -68.91 -8.23
C ALA A 545 -2.47 -69.85 -8.67
N TYR A 546 -3.73 -69.40 -8.63
CA TYR A 546 -4.88 -70.21 -9.04
C TYR A 546 -4.87 -70.55 -10.53
N ASP A 547 -4.51 -69.61 -11.41
CA ASP A 547 -4.33 -69.85 -12.85
C ASP A 547 -3.26 -70.94 -13.11
N LYS A 548 -2.13 -70.85 -12.41
CA LYS A 548 -1.05 -71.85 -12.50
C LYS A 548 -1.49 -73.23 -12.00
N LEU A 549 -2.33 -73.29 -10.98
CA LEU A 549 -2.90 -74.56 -10.48
C LEU A 549 -3.86 -75.20 -11.48
N GLN A 550 -4.69 -74.41 -12.17
CA GLN A 550 -5.58 -74.92 -13.22
C GLN A 550 -4.79 -75.54 -14.38
N ASN A 551 -3.64 -74.97 -14.72
CA ASN A 551 -2.75 -75.46 -15.77
C ASN A 551 -1.76 -76.54 -15.29
N SER A 552 -1.93 -77.09 -14.08
CA SER A 552 -1.04 -78.10 -13.47
C SER A 552 0.44 -77.66 -13.32
N GLN A 553 0.71 -76.36 -13.33
CA GLN A 553 2.04 -75.75 -13.16
C GLN A 553 2.36 -75.56 -11.67
N ASN A 554 2.54 -76.67 -10.94
CA ASN A 554 2.64 -76.67 -9.47
C ASN A 554 3.84 -75.88 -8.92
N THR A 555 5.00 -75.90 -9.59
CA THR A 555 6.19 -75.16 -9.16
C THR A 555 5.99 -73.64 -9.25
N GLU A 556 5.41 -73.15 -10.34
CA GLU A 556 5.09 -71.73 -10.52
C GLU A 556 3.98 -71.27 -9.57
N ALA A 557 2.96 -72.12 -9.35
CA ALA A 557 1.92 -71.86 -8.37
C ALA A 557 2.50 -71.69 -6.96
N LEU A 558 3.45 -72.55 -6.57
CA LEU A 558 4.13 -72.44 -5.27
C LEU A 558 4.85 -71.10 -5.11
N THR A 559 5.52 -70.61 -6.16
CA THR A 559 6.16 -69.30 -6.14
C THR A 559 5.17 -68.17 -5.85
N TYR A 560 4.03 -68.15 -6.53
CA TYR A 560 3.03 -67.10 -6.33
C TYR A 560 2.33 -67.20 -4.97
N LEU A 561 2.08 -68.41 -4.46
CA LEU A 561 1.53 -68.61 -3.10
C LEU A 561 2.52 -68.12 -2.03
N ASN A 562 3.82 -68.37 -2.21
CA ASN A 562 4.85 -67.83 -1.33
C ASN A 562 4.85 -66.30 -1.33
N LEU A 563 4.80 -65.67 -2.51
CA LEU A 563 4.73 -64.21 -2.63
C LEU A 563 3.47 -63.64 -1.98
N ALA A 564 2.32 -64.31 -2.12
CA ALA A 564 1.08 -63.90 -1.46
C ALA A 564 1.19 -63.98 0.08
N LEU A 565 1.81 -65.05 0.60
CA LEU A 565 1.99 -65.25 2.04
C LEU A 565 3.08 -64.35 2.66
N ILE A 566 4.02 -63.83 1.86
CA ILE A 566 4.92 -62.75 2.32
C ILE A 566 4.11 -61.49 2.66
N ILE A 567 3.05 -61.21 1.88
CA ILE A 567 2.19 -60.04 2.09
C ILE A 567 1.15 -60.29 3.19
N GLN A 568 0.50 -61.46 3.18
CA GLN A 568 -0.49 -61.87 4.19
C GLN A 568 -0.16 -63.27 4.75
N PRO A 569 0.67 -63.36 5.82
CA PRO A 569 1.22 -64.63 6.29
C PRO A 569 0.22 -65.65 6.87
N ASN A 570 -0.89 -65.17 7.42
CA ASN A 570 -1.82 -65.99 8.22
C ASN A 570 -3.13 -66.28 7.48
N LEU A 571 -3.10 -66.52 6.18
CA LEU A 571 -4.31 -66.79 5.41
C LEU A 571 -4.54 -68.30 5.25
N PRO A 572 -5.54 -68.87 5.95
CA PRO A 572 -5.66 -70.32 6.08
C PRO A 572 -5.96 -71.05 4.76
N ASN A 573 -6.73 -70.43 3.86
CA ASN A 573 -7.02 -71.01 2.54
C ASN A 573 -5.77 -71.06 1.64
N THR A 574 -4.94 -70.01 1.64
CA THR A 574 -3.68 -69.94 0.87
C THR A 574 -2.66 -70.90 1.43
N LEU A 575 -2.52 -70.98 2.76
CA LEU A 575 -1.68 -71.97 3.44
C LEU A 575 -2.15 -73.40 3.11
N ASN A 576 -3.44 -73.70 3.22
CA ASN A 576 -3.97 -75.01 2.83
C ASN A 576 -3.74 -75.33 1.35
N THR A 577 -3.93 -74.35 0.47
CA THR A 577 -3.67 -74.52 -0.97
C THR A 577 -2.19 -74.79 -1.22
N ARG A 578 -1.28 -74.07 -0.56
CA ARG A 578 0.16 -74.29 -0.65
C ARG A 578 0.55 -75.68 -0.12
N GLY A 579 -0.07 -76.14 0.96
CA GLY A 579 0.09 -77.49 1.47
C GLY A 579 -0.28 -78.56 0.44
N GLN A 580 -1.39 -78.37 -0.30
CA GLN A 580 -1.79 -79.27 -1.39
C GLN A 580 -0.79 -79.26 -2.55
N VAL A 581 -0.19 -78.10 -2.86
CA VAL A 581 0.85 -77.97 -3.89
C VAL A 581 2.12 -78.71 -3.47
N HIS A 582 2.54 -78.57 -2.21
CA HIS A 582 3.67 -79.32 -1.65
C HIS A 582 3.43 -80.84 -1.74
N GLU A 583 2.21 -81.32 -1.45
CA GLU A 583 1.86 -82.74 -1.65
C GLU A 583 2.03 -83.19 -3.11
N LYS A 584 1.57 -82.39 -4.08
CA LYS A 584 1.75 -82.68 -5.52
C LYS A 584 3.21 -82.70 -5.95
N LEU A 585 4.08 -81.99 -5.23
CA LEU A 585 5.53 -81.95 -5.45
C LEU A 585 6.30 -82.98 -4.60
N ASN A 586 5.58 -83.86 -3.87
CA ASN A 586 6.14 -84.86 -2.94
C ASN A 586 6.91 -84.28 -1.73
N ASP A 587 6.68 -83.01 -1.38
CA ASP A 587 7.24 -82.36 -0.20
C ASP A 587 6.26 -82.43 0.98
N PHE A 588 6.20 -83.59 1.62
CA PHE A 588 5.20 -83.85 2.67
C PHE A 588 5.48 -83.10 3.97
N GLU A 589 6.74 -82.78 4.28
CA GLU A 589 7.08 -82.04 5.49
C GLU A 589 6.54 -80.61 5.45
N SER A 590 6.77 -79.91 4.33
CA SER A 590 6.24 -78.56 4.12
C SER A 590 4.71 -78.57 4.06
N ALA A 591 4.10 -79.58 3.42
CA ALA A 591 2.65 -79.71 3.38
C ALA A 591 2.03 -79.82 4.79
N ILE A 592 2.62 -80.66 5.66
CA ILE A 592 2.16 -80.80 7.05
C ILE A 592 2.32 -79.48 7.83
N ALA A 593 3.44 -78.77 7.62
CA ALA A 593 3.67 -77.48 8.27
C ALA A 593 2.61 -76.43 7.86
N ASP A 594 2.26 -76.40 6.58
CA ASP A 594 1.23 -75.52 6.05
C ASP A 594 -0.17 -75.87 6.56
N TYR A 595 -0.54 -77.15 6.60
CA TYR A 595 -1.81 -77.58 7.16
C TYR A 595 -1.92 -77.25 8.65
N LYS A 596 -0.87 -77.54 9.43
CA LYS A 596 -0.83 -77.16 10.84
C LYS A 596 -0.93 -75.64 11.02
N SER A 597 -0.35 -74.85 10.12
CA SER A 597 -0.44 -73.39 10.19
C SER A 597 -1.84 -72.88 9.84
N ALA A 598 -2.51 -73.46 8.85
CA ALA A 598 -3.91 -73.16 8.53
C ALA A 598 -4.87 -73.58 9.67
N MET A 599 -4.59 -74.72 10.33
CA MET A 599 -5.35 -75.21 11.48
C MET A 599 -5.28 -74.28 12.69
N LYS A 600 -4.22 -73.47 12.85
CA LYS A 600 -4.17 -72.46 13.93
C LYS A 600 -5.28 -71.41 13.79
N GLN A 601 -5.90 -71.31 12.61
CA GLN A 601 -7.05 -70.45 12.33
C GLN A 601 -8.35 -71.25 12.17
N ASP A 602 -8.42 -72.45 12.74
CA ASP A 602 -9.57 -73.35 12.72
C ASP A 602 -10.12 -73.65 11.31
N TYR A 603 -9.23 -73.69 10.31
CA TYR A 603 -9.62 -73.94 8.92
C TYR A 603 -9.85 -75.43 8.65
N ALA A 604 -11.11 -75.85 8.68
CA ALA A 604 -11.52 -77.24 8.56
C ALA A 604 -10.91 -78.04 7.38
N PRO A 605 -10.78 -77.49 6.14
CA PRO A 605 -10.16 -78.24 5.05
C PRO A 605 -8.72 -78.69 5.34
N ALA A 606 -7.97 -77.93 6.13
CA ALA A 606 -6.60 -78.31 6.51
C ALA A 606 -6.58 -79.52 7.45
N TYR A 607 -7.53 -79.61 8.37
CA TYR A 607 -7.71 -80.80 9.22
C TYR A 607 -8.03 -82.04 8.39
N VAL A 608 -8.93 -81.91 7.41
CA VAL A 608 -9.33 -83.02 6.52
C VAL A 608 -8.18 -83.47 5.63
N ASN A 609 -7.40 -82.54 5.06
CA ASN A 609 -6.23 -82.85 4.23
C ASN A 609 -5.11 -83.48 5.05
N LEU A 610 -4.83 -82.96 6.25
CA LEU A 610 -3.82 -83.54 7.13
C LEU A 610 -4.24 -84.94 7.59
N ALA A 611 -5.52 -85.15 7.94
CA ALA A 611 -6.03 -86.47 8.29
C ALA A 611 -5.84 -87.47 7.14
N ARG A 612 -6.20 -87.09 5.91
CA ARG A 612 -5.94 -87.90 4.72
C ARG A 612 -4.47 -88.29 4.59
N LEU A 613 -3.57 -87.34 4.79
CA LEU A 613 -2.15 -87.60 4.70
C LEU A 613 -1.66 -88.55 5.80
N GLN A 614 -2.21 -88.46 7.03
CA GLN A 614 -1.93 -89.43 8.10
C GLN A 614 -2.39 -90.84 7.71
N ILE A 615 -3.58 -90.98 7.12
CA ILE A 615 -4.09 -92.28 6.66
C ILE A 615 -3.13 -92.88 5.61
N LYS A 616 -2.80 -92.10 4.58
CA LYS A 616 -2.07 -92.59 3.40
C LYS A 616 -0.60 -92.87 3.67
N LYS A 617 0.07 -92.04 4.49
CA LYS A 617 1.54 -92.06 4.63
C LYS A 617 2.03 -92.60 5.96
N THR A 618 1.49 -92.10 7.08
CA THR A 618 1.96 -92.49 8.42
C THR A 618 1.20 -93.66 9.00
N LYS A 619 0.00 -93.96 8.46
CA LYS A 619 -0.96 -94.95 8.96
C LYS A 619 -1.34 -94.71 10.44
N ASP A 620 -1.27 -93.46 10.90
CA ASP A 620 -1.71 -93.05 12.23
C ASP A 620 -3.23 -92.79 12.24
N TYR A 621 -3.98 -93.89 12.31
CA TYR A 621 -5.44 -93.89 12.22
C TYR A 621 -6.11 -93.18 13.41
N THR A 622 -5.55 -93.29 14.61
CA THR A 622 -6.07 -92.61 15.81
C THR A 622 -6.04 -91.10 15.64
N LYS A 623 -4.90 -90.57 15.18
CA LYS A 623 -4.73 -89.14 14.94
C LYS A 623 -5.55 -88.64 13.76
N ALA A 624 -5.72 -89.46 12.72
CA ALA A 624 -6.60 -89.12 11.61
C ALA A 624 -8.06 -88.92 12.08
N ILE A 625 -8.58 -89.79 12.96
CA ILE A 625 -9.93 -89.64 13.54
C ILE A 625 -10.04 -88.37 14.37
N GLU A 626 -9.04 -88.06 15.21
CA GLU A 626 -9.04 -86.85 16.04
C GLU A 626 -9.15 -85.58 15.16
N LEU A 627 -8.34 -85.51 14.11
CA LEU A 627 -8.36 -84.40 13.15
C LEU A 627 -9.71 -84.29 12.43
N LEU A 628 -10.31 -85.41 12.02
CA LEU A 628 -11.59 -85.42 11.31
C LEU A 628 -12.77 -85.04 12.21
N LYS A 629 -12.79 -85.49 13.47
CA LYS A 629 -13.80 -85.05 14.45
C LYS A 629 -13.72 -83.54 14.68
N LYS A 630 -12.49 -83.02 14.85
CA LYS A 630 -12.30 -81.57 14.99
C LYS A 630 -12.75 -80.82 13.73
N ALA A 631 -12.53 -81.36 12.54
CA ALA A 631 -13.04 -80.77 11.30
C ALA A 631 -14.58 -80.77 11.22
N GLU A 632 -15.25 -81.77 11.81
CA GLU A 632 -16.70 -81.92 11.77
C GLU A 632 -17.42 -80.83 12.56
N ASP A 633 -16.79 -80.39 13.65
CA ASP A 633 -17.26 -79.31 14.52
C ASP A 633 -17.10 -77.92 13.87
N LEU A 634 -16.14 -77.77 12.94
CA LEU A 634 -15.69 -76.46 12.45
C LEU A 634 -16.38 -75.98 11.16
N ASP A 635 -16.78 -76.87 10.26
CA ASP A 635 -17.25 -76.46 8.93
C ASP A 635 -18.38 -77.38 8.44
N LYS A 636 -19.44 -76.80 7.87
CA LYS A 636 -20.57 -77.55 7.26
C LYS A 636 -20.60 -77.43 5.74
N ILE A 637 -19.56 -76.87 5.11
CA ILE A 637 -19.43 -76.82 3.64
C ILE A 637 -19.46 -78.23 3.08
N GLN A 638 -20.37 -78.45 2.12
CA GLN A 638 -20.65 -79.74 1.49
C GLN A 638 -19.38 -80.47 1.02
N LYS A 639 -18.46 -79.77 0.34
CA LYS A 639 -17.21 -80.36 -0.16
C LYS A 639 -16.24 -80.79 0.96
N THR A 640 -16.13 -80.00 2.03
CA THR A 640 -15.32 -80.34 3.20
C THR A 640 -15.92 -81.55 3.91
N GLN A 641 -17.25 -81.53 4.09
CA GLN A 641 -18.02 -82.61 4.72
C GLN A 641 -17.95 -83.93 3.92
N TYR A 642 -18.02 -83.87 2.58
CA TYR A 642 -17.80 -85.04 1.72
C TYR A 642 -16.44 -85.68 2.02
N ASN A 643 -15.36 -84.89 1.95
CA ASN A 643 -14.01 -85.39 2.16
C ASN A 643 -13.78 -85.89 3.59
N LEU A 644 -14.40 -85.23 4.56
CA LEU A 644 -14.38 -85.62 5.97
C LEU A 644 -15.01 -87.00 6.17
N PHE A 645 -16.26 -87.20 5.74
CA PHE A 645 -16.94 -88.48 5.92
C PHE A 645 -16.31 -89.59 5.08
N LYS A 646 -15.83 -89.27 3.88
CA LYS A 646 -15.06 -90.20 3.06
C LYS A 646 -13.77 -90.64 3.77
N ASN A 647 -13.01 -89.72 4.36
CA ASN A 647 -11.80 -90.06 5.12
C ASN A 647 -12.10 -90.80 6.43
N LEU A 648 -13.20 -90.48 7.14
CA LEU A 648 -13.63 -91.24 8.33
C LEU A 648 -13.97 -92.68 7.94
N GLY A 649 -14.72 -92.83 6.85
CA GLY A 649 -15.02 -94.14 6.26
C GLY A 649 -13.77 -94.92 5.87
N TRP A 650 -12.78 -94.25 5.28
CA TRP A 650 -11.50 -94.86 4.94
C TRP A 650 -10.74 -95.35 6.19
N VAL A 651 -10.58 -94.52 7.22
CA VAL A 651 -9.92 -94.95 8.47
C VAL A 651 -10.64 -96.16 9.08
N GLN A 652 -11.96 -96.12 9.13
CA GLN A 652 -12.75 -97.19 9.74
C GLN A 652 -12.67 -98.50 8.96
N LEU A 653 -12.58 -98.42 7.62
CA LEU A 653 -12.27 -99.59 6.79
C LEU A 653 -10.92 -100.21 7.16
N GLU A 654 -9.87 -99.40 7.32
CA GLU A 654 -8.53 -99.87 7.71
C GLU A 654 -8.52 -100.49 9.13
N LEU A 655 -9.37 -100.00 10.03
CA LEU A 655 -9.58 -100.54 11.39
C LEU A 655 -10.55 -101.73 11.45
N SER A 656 -11.09 -102.19 10.31
CA SER A 656 -12.13 -103.23 10.23
C SER A 656 -13.46 -102.90 10.93
N GLU A 657 -13.76 -101.61 11.15
CA GLU A 657 -15.03 -101.11 11.69
C GLU A 657 -16.07 -100.94 10.57
N TYR A 658 -16.43 -102.04 9.90
CA TYR A 658 -17.20 -102.03 8.64
C TYR A 658 -18.57 -101.34 8.75
N SER A 659 -19.29 -101.51 9.87
CA SER A 659 -20.62 -100.90 10.07
C SER A 659 -20.54 -99.37 10.09
N GLN A 660 -19.60 -98.81 10.86
CA GLN A 660 -19.37 -97.37 10.95
C GLN A 660 -18.80 -96.82 9.63
N ALA A 661 -17.87 -97.54 8.99
CA ALA A 661 -17.31 -97.18 7.70
C ALA A 661 -18.41 -97.01 6.65
N ARG A 662 -19.34 -97.98 6.57
CA ARG A 662 -20.49 -97.93 5.66
C ARG A 662 -21.39 -96.72 5.89
N VAL A 663 -21.67 -96.38 7.16
CA VAL A 663 -22.49 -95.21 7.50
C VAL A 663 -21.83 -93.92 7.00
N ASN A 664 -20.54 -93.73 7.29
CA ASN A 664 -19.83 -92.52 6.89
C ASN A 664 -19.65 -92.43 5.37
N LEU A 665 -19.38 -93.54 4.68
CA LEU A 665 -19.24 -93.53 3.23
C LEU A 665 -20.57 -93.25 2.52
N ARG A 666 -21.70 -93.76 3.03
CA ARG A 666 -23.03 -93.40 2.53
C ARG A 666 -23.37 -91.92 2.78
N LYS A 667 -22.96 -91.35 3.92
CA LYS A 667 -23.08 -89.90 4.16
C LYS A 667 -22.25 -89.10 3.16
N ALA A 668 -21.02 -89.52 2.85
CA ALA A 668 -20.20 -88.87 1.83
C ALA A 668 -20.90 -88.93 0.46
N ILE A 669 -21.35 -90.10 0.01
CA ILE A 669 -22.07 -90.25 -1.26
C ILE A 669 -23.31 -89.35 -1.33
N ALA A 670 -24.10 -89.28 -0.25
CA ALA A 670 -25.28 -88.41 -0.19
C ALA A 670 -24.94 -86.91 -0.28
N LEU A 671 -23.71 -86.51 0.07
CA LEU A 671 -23.24 -85.13 -0.08
C LEU A 671 -22.76 -84.83 -1.50
N ASP A 672 -22.18 -85.80 -2.20
CA ASP A 672 -21.76 -85.65 -3.60
C ASP A 672 -21.75 -87.01 -4.32
N GLU A 673 -22.79 -87.27 -5.10
CA GLU A 673 -22.98 -88.53 -5.83
C GLU A 673 -22.05 -88.66 -7.06
N GLN A 674 -21.35 -87.60 -7.45
CA GLN A 674 -20.51 -87.58 -8.65
C GLN A 674 -19.03 -87.85 -8.36
N GLN A 675 -18.66 -88.14 -7.11
CA GLN A 675 -17.27 -88.44 -6.73
C GLN A 675 -17.05 -89.93 -6.43
N GLY A 676 -16.12 -90.55 -7.16
CA GLY A 676 -15.87 -91.99 -7.12
C GLY A 676 -15.24 -92.53 -5.84
N SER A 677 -14.37 -91.75 -5.17
CA SER A 677 -13.62 -92.17 -3.97
C SER A 677 -14.48 -92.88 -2.90
N ALA A 678 -15.64 -92.31 -2.54
CA ALA A 678 -16.50 -92.88 -1.50
C ALA A 678 -17.14 -94.20 -1.95
N TYR A 679 -17.49 -94.34 -3.23
CA TYR A 679 -17.98 -95.59 -3.81
C TYR A 679 -16.91 -96.68 -3.80
N CYS A 680 -15.66 -96.33 -4.14
CA CYS A 680 -14.53 -97.26 -4.12
C CYS A 680 -14.27 -97.82 -2.73
N LEU A 681 -14.28 -96.95 -1.71
CA LEU A 681 -14.12 -97.37 -0.32
C LEU A 681 -15.33 -98.18 0.17
N LEU A 682 -16.56 -97.79 -0.22
CA LEU A 682 -17.78 -98.49 0.19
C LEU A 682 -17.83 -99.90 -0.41
N ALA A 683 -17.36 -100.07 -1.65
CA ALA A 683 -17.25 -101.37 -2.28
C ALA A 683 -16.32 -102.30 -1.50
N GLN A 684 -15.17 -101.81 -1.04
CA GLN A 684 -14.22 -102.57 -0.20
C GLN A 684 -14.83 -102.99 1.14
N VAL A 685 -15.60 -102.10 1.78
CA VAL A 685 -16.35 -102.43 3.01
C VAL A 685 -17.37 -103.55 2.73
N LEU A 686 -18.17 -103.41 1.67
CA LEU A 686 -19.23 -104.37 1.33
C LEU A 686 -18.69 -105.72 0.88
N GLU A 687 -17.47 -105.83 0.35
CA GLU A 687 -16.87 -107.15 0.04
C GLU A 687 -16.77 -108.06 1.26
N LYS A 688 -16.69 -107.49 2.46
CA LYS A 688 -16.62 -108.23 3.72
C LYS A 688 -18.00 -108.66 4.23
N GLU A 689 -19.07 -108.09 3.68
CA GLU A 689 -20.45 -108.27 4.14
C GLU A 689 -21.35 -108.96 3.07
N SER A 690 -21.37 -108.44 1.83
CA SER A 690 -22.21 -108.90 0.72
C SER A 690 -21.54 -108.67 -0.64
N LYS A 691 -21.17 -109.75 -1.33
CA LYS A 691 -20.55 -109.70 -2.67
C LYS A 691 -21.44 -109.04 -3.74
N VAL A 692 -22.76 -109.17 -3.62
CA VAL A 692 -23.71 -108.62 -4.60
C VAL A 692 -23.79 -107.10 -4.51
N GLU A 693 -23.88 -106.56 -3.28
CA GLU A 693 -23.91 -105.11 -3.07
C GLU A 693 -22.56 -104.47 -3.40
N ALA A 694 -21.45 -105.15 -3.10
CA ALA A 694 -20.10 -104.71 -3.43
C ALA A 694 -19.91 -104.49 -4.93
N LYS A 695 -20.42 -105.40 -5.78
CA LYS A 695 -20.32 -105.30 -7.24
C LYS A 695 -20.95 -104.02 -7.80
N SER A 696 -22.11 -103.61 -7.25
CA SER A 696 -22.77 -102.36 -7.66
C SER A 696 -21.92 -101.13 -7.31
N GLN A 697 -21.27 -101.13 -6.15
CA GLN A 697 -20.44 -100.00 -5.74
C GLN A 697 -19.10 -99.95 -6.48
N TRP A 698 -18.54 -101.11 -6.86
CA TRP A 698 -17.37 -101.16 -7.75
C TRP A 698 -17.67 -100.57 -9.14
N ASN A 699 -18.86 -100.81 -9.69
CA ASN A 699 -19.28 -100.16 -10.94
C ASN A 699 -19.40 -98.63 -10.78
N ASN A 700 -19.97 -98.16 -9.67
CA ASN A 700 -20.05 -96.72 -9.39
C ASN A 700 -18.67 -96.09 -9.17
N CYS A 701 -17.76 -96.81 -8.50
CA CYS A 701 -16.35 -96.41 -8.35
C CYS A 701 -15.69 -96.16 -9.71
N LEU A 702 -15.86 -97.05 -10.70
CA LEU A 702 -15.31 -96.83 -12.05
C LEU A 702 -16.03 -95.71 -12.82
N ARG A 703 -17.35 -95.54 -12.59
CA ARG A 703 -18.15 -94.53 -13.30
C ARG A 703 -17.81 -93.09 -12.87
N PHE A 704 -17.53 -92.89 -11.59
CA PHE A 704 -17.41 -91.55 -11.00
C PHE A 704 -15.99 -91.18 -10.55
N SER A 705 -15.00 -92.08 -10.65
CA SER A 705 -13.60 -91.76 -10.33
C SER A 705 -12.88 -91.09 -11.50
N ASP A 706 -11.92 -90.22 -11.20
CA ASP A 706 -10.99 -89.58 -12.14
C ASP A 706 -9.61 -90.22 -12.02
N SER A 707 -9.07 -90.76 -13.14
CA SER A 707 -7.74 -91.36 -13.17
C SER A 707 -6.62 -90.40 -12.79
N ASN A 708 -6.84 -89.09 -12.90
CA ASN A 708 -5.90 -88.04 -12.51
C ASN A 708 -5.96 -87.70 -11.02
N HIS A 709 -6.92 -88.24 -10.26
CA HIS A 709 -7.00 -88.03 -8.82
C HIS A 709 -5.98 -88.94 -8.10
N PRO A 710 -4.98 -88.39 -7.36
CA PRO A 710 -3.85 -89.15 -6.83
C PRO A 710 -4.20 -90.25 -5.81
N ASP A 711 -5.41 -90.20 -5.25
CA ASP A 711 -5.91 -91.20 -4.31
C ASP A 711 -6.79 -92.26 -5.00
N GLU A 712 -7.32 -92.00 -6.19
CA GLU A 712 -8.28 -92.89 -6.86
C GLU A 712 -7.61 -93.85 -7.83
N SER A 713 -6.42 -93.54 -8.36
CA SER A 713 -5.74 -94.41 -9.34
C SER A 713 -5.55 -95.85 -8.83
N GLU A 714 -5.16 -96.03 -7.57
CA GLU A 714 -5.02 -97.36 -6.94
C GLU A 714 -6.36 -98.06 -6.78
N TRP A 715 -7.42 -97.32 -6.41
CA TRP A 715 -8.75 -97.88 -6.22
C TRP A 715 -9.46 -98.22 -7.54
N ILE A 716 -9.20 -97.47 -8.61
CA ILE A 716 -9.70 -97.75 -9.96
C ILE A 716 -9.12 -99.07 -10.46
N GLU A 717 -7.81 -99.30 -10.30
CA GLU A 717 -7.19 -100.57 -10.67
C GLU A 717 -7.73 -101.73 -9.85
N LEU A 718 -7.94 -101.53 -8.54
CA LEU A 718 -8.60 -102.52 -7.69
C LEU A 718 -10.04 -102.81 -8.16
N ALA A 719 -10.81 -101.79 -8.54
CA ALA A 719 -12.17 -101.96 -9.04
C ALA A 719 -12.22 -102.79 -10.33
N LYS A 720 -11.30 -102.54 -11.28
CA LYS A 720 -11.16 -103.35 -12.50
C LYS A 720 -10.88 -104.82 -12.18
N LEU A 721 -9.97 -105.07 -11.23
CA LEU A 721 -9.63 -106.43 -10.80
C LEU A 721 -10.79 -107.18 -10.13
N LYS A 722 -11.68 -106.48 -9.42
CA LYS A 722 -12.81 -107.09 -8.70
C LYS A 722 -14.05 -107.31 -9.55
N LEU A 723 -14.16 -106.62 -10.68
CA LEU A 723 -15.28 -106.73 -11.63
C LEU A 723 -15.04 -107.74 -12.76
N ASN A 724 -13.77 -108.06 -13.01
CA ASN A 724 -13.35 -109.22 -13.81
C ASN A 724 -13.43 -110.50 -12.98
#